data_AF-A0A5C6FVP6-F1
#
_entry.id   AF-A0A5C6FVP6-F1
#
_cell.length_a   1.000
_cell.length_b   1.000
_cell.length_c   1.000
_cell.angle_alpha   90.00
_cell.angle_beta   90.00
_cell.angle_gamma   90.00
#
_symmetry.space_group_name_H-M   'P 1'
#
loop_
_entity.id
_entity.type
_entity.pdbx_description
1 polymer ?
#
loop_
_entity_poly.entity_id
_entity_poly.type
_entity_poly.pdbx_seq_one_letter_code
_entity_poly.pdbx_strand_id
1 'polypeptide(L)'
;MPAPNRRRQIQSQLLESRRMLAAFGTPWPDPSSLSISFAHDGSDIHGQDNEIHSQLDALADRQEWQELALRAFQTWSYVADINVALTNDAGADFGTPGLQQNDPRFGEFRIGSIPQSGALANTLPFQVMAGTLSGDLLLNSATNFAYHDWAGGAAPDPTPPESPQQFDLFSVFLHEAGNALGIEDNDLTSSVMFQNYTVPKGILTAQDIADIQALYGQRSDDYESADNGSLLTASLIANPAGFDPAGQTIRVRGSLKDAADVDVYRYVPLSLSGDVTVTLQAREISLLQGKIELLNLTGGVLASAEADSVFDNDVSLTLGGLSAQQLAYIRVTGADGDVYSAGDYDLVIDYRSDTVQASDLVTPAYDSLAEHLWQNFDLIDDEVGATDVIADAVPLPLMPGGIQSHRQEVLSSVGGTNNSGSTDVDVWKVAAPANVSGAMRVHLSPIGGDAAADLKIQILDASGATVGASGRLAADGTWTLDVDQPTPGAEYFLRISVDPSSAVDVGNYVASAEFTPAFTDAHEMFSRTIQPGEDEFVRWNLRESKMYRFDLSATAASDDAGVRLTVYDAFTKEVVLVVGATAGGSRSVHAMLDSGDYILRFAALSRGDAPVQAVDASLFVHGLSDDQDPGNGSDPDEGDSDYDPYYYYDDYDYDYDYYYYYYDPFGYDDYYSSYSSN
;
A
#
# COMPACT_ATOMS: atom_id res chain seq x y z
N MET A 1 58.48 15.26 18.52
CA MET A 1 57.96 15.54 17.17
C MET A 1 56.44 15.50 17.28
N PRO A 2 55.70 16.55 16.90
CA PRO A 2 54.24 16.49 16.95
C PRO A 2 53.73 15.56 15.84
N ALA A 3 52.71 14.77 16.15
CA ALA A 3 52.06 13.86 15.21
C ALA A 3 51.48 14.65 14.01
N PRO A 4 51.55 14.11 12.78
CA PRO A 4 50.92 14.76 11.63
C PRO A 4 49.41 14.81 11.84
N ASN A 5 48.82 16.00 11.68
CA ASN A 5 47.38 16.20 11.61
C ASN A 5 46.82 15.30 10.48
N ARG A 6 46.10 14.24 10.84
CA ARG A 6 45.24 13.51 9.91
C ARG A 6 44.14 14.49 9.46
N ARG A 7 44.21 14.94 8.21
CA ARG A 7 43.09 15.66 7.58
C ARG A 7 41.93 14.67 7.49
N ARG A 8 40.83 14.96 8.18
CA ARG A 8 39.54 14.29 7.95
C ARG A 8 39.17 14.51 6.47
N GLN A 9 39.05 13.44 5.70
CA GLN A 9 38.46 13.52 4.37
C GLN A 9 36.95 13.56 4.56
N ILE A 10 36.34 14.71 4.32
CA ILE A 10 34.89 14.84 4.20
C ILE A 10 34.59 14.73 2.71
N GLN A 11 33.76 13.77 2.32
CA GLN A 11 33.20 13.74 0.97
C GLN A 11 31.88 14.53 0.97
N SER A 12 31.74 15.44 0.01
CA SER A 12 30.46 16.06 -0.34
C SER A 12 29.88 15.32 -1.55
N GLN A 13 28.70 14.75 -1.43
CA GLN A 13 27.87 14.43 -2.59
C GLN A 13 26.96 15.64 -2.86
N LEU A 14 26.76 16.00 -4.14
CA LEU A 14 25.86 17.06 -4.61
C LEU A 14 24.54 16.44 -5.04
N LEU A 15 23.43 17.12 -4.73
CA LEU A 15 22.03 16.93 -5.16
C LEU A 15 21.47 15.49 -5.05
N GLU A 16 20.18 15.38 -4.81
CA GLU A 16 19.50 14.09 -4.90
C GLU A 16 19.70 13.56 -6.33
N SER A 17 20.14 12.31 -6.47
CA SER A 17 20.29 11.73 -7.79
C SER A 17 18.92 11.20 -8.20
N ARG A 18 18.51 11.31 -9.47
CA ARG A 18 17.29 10.64 -10.00
C ARG A 18 17.18 9.14 -9.69
N ARG A 19 18.26 8.48 -9.23
CA ARG A 19 18.28 7.09 -8.75
C ARG A 19 17.84 6.92 -7.28
N MET A 20 17.56 8.02 -6.59
CA MET A 20 16.96 8.10 -5.27
C MET A 20 15.46 8.42 -5.35
N LEU A 21 14.86 8.43 -6.54
CA LEU A 21 13.42 8.57 -6.73
C LEU A 21 12.73 7.22 -6.56
N ALA A 22 11.43 7.24 -6.31
CA ALA A 22 10.60 6.06 -6.25
C ALA A 22 10.62 5.29 -7.58
N ALA A 23 10.44 3.96 -7.51
CA ALA A 23 10.29 3.12 -8.68
C ALA A 23 8.81 3.01 -9.07
N PHE A 24 8.50 3.34 -10.33
CA PHE A 24 7.15 3.30 -10.91
C PHE A 24 6.98 2.22 -11.97
N GLY A 25 5.75 2.04 -12.45
CA GLY A 25 5.42 1.14 -13.55
C GLY A 25 5.34 -0.34 -13.18
N THR A 26 5.42 -0.68 -11.88
CA THR A 26 5.13 -2.03 -11.39
C THR A 26 3.68 -2.07 -10.90
N PRO A 27 2.79 -2.84 -11.53
CA PRO A 27 1.41 -2.95 -11.07
C PRO A 27 1.33 -3.73 -9.76
N TRP A 28 0.28 -3.48 -8.99
CA TRP A 28 -0.09 -4.32 -7.85
C TRP A 28 -0.28 -5.79 -8.29
N PRO A 29 0.18 -6.78 -7.51
CA PRO A 29 0.12 -8.20 -7.88
C PRO A 29 -1.29 -8.77 -8.11
N ASP A 30 -2.23 -8.43 -7.24
CA ASP A 30 -3.66 -8.69 -7.41
C ASP A 30 -4.42 -7.35 -7.41
N PRO A 31 -4.67 -6.77 -8.59
CA PRO A 31 -5.40 -5.50 -8.69
C PRO A 31 -6.89 -5.62 -8.37
N SER A 32 -7.44 -6.83 -8.25
CA SER A 32 -8.86 -7.07 -8.00
C SER A 32 -9.25 -7.08 -6.53
N SER A 33 -8.26 -7.05 -5.62
CA SER A 33 -8.46 -7.15 -4.16
C SER A 33 -7.78 -6.00 -3.40
N LEU A 34 -7.60 -4.84 -4.03
CA LEU A 34 -6.99 -3.69 -3.35
C LEU A 34 -7.98 -3.09 -2.35
N SER A 35 -7.45 -2.53 -1.29
CA SER A 35 -8.24 -1.88 -0.26
C SER A 35 -7.58 -0.63 0.28
N ILE A 36 -8.40 0.24 0.86
CA ILE A 36 -8.01 1.52 1.44
C ILE A 36 -8.44 1.57 2.90
N SER A 37 -7.55 2.06 3.76
CA SER A 37 -7.82 2.32 5.17
C SER A 37 -7.30 3.67 5.60
N PHE A 38 -7.85 4.20 6.69
CA PHE A 38 -7.47 5.48 7.27
C PHE A 38 -6.90 5.22 8.65
N ALA A 39 -5.62 5.54 8.84
CA ALA A 39 -4.94 5.25 10.10
C ALA A 39 -5.46 6.17 11.22
N HIS A 40 -5.54 5.62 12.43
CA HIS A 40 -5.92 6.40 13.62
C HIS A 40 -4.82 7.41 13.98
N ASP A 41 -5.22 8.57 14.51
CA ASP A 41 -4.26 9.52 15.08
C ASP A 41 -3.41 8.85 16.16
N GLY A 42 -2.12 9.18 16.18
CA GLY A 42 -1.14 8.65 17.14
C GLY A 42 -0.49 7.32 16.75
N SER A 43 -0.87 6.66 15.66
CA SER A 43 -0.05 5.60 15.06
C SER A 43 1.31 6.17 14.64
N ASP A 44 2.41 5.46 14.91
CA ASP A 44 3.76 5.95 14.57
C ASP A 44 4.00 5.88 13.07
N ILE A 45 4.53 6.97 12.52
CA ILE A 45 5.05 7.10 11.17
C ILE A 45 6.54 7.43 11.30
N HIS A 46 7.33 6.39 11.55
CA HIS A 46 8.79 6.46 11.65
C HIS A 46 9.31 7.51 12.65
N GLY A 47 8.71 7.58 13.83
CA GLY A 47 9.08 8.51 14.91
C GLY A 47 8.27 9.80 14.96
N GLN A 48 7.24 9.93 14.13
CA GLN A 48 6.25 11.01 14.17
C GLN A 48 4.85 10.43 14.39
N ASP A 49 4.00 11.15 15.12
CA ASP A 49 2.62 10.72 15.35
C ASP A 49 1.76 11.06 14.12
N ASN A 50 0.93 10.13 13.67
CA ASN A 50 -0.10 10.39 12.66
C ASN A 50 -1.14 11.41 13.17
N GLU A 51 -1.54 12.37 12.33
CA GLU A 51 -2.48 13.45 12.68
C GLU A 51 -3.71 13.54 11.74
N ILE A 52 -3.90 12.57 10.84
CA ILE A 52 -4.83 12.68 9.70
C ILE A 52 -6.27 13.01 10.10
N HIS A 53 -6.80 12.37 11.14
CA HIS A 53 -8.17 12.62 11.58
C HIS A 53 -8.28 14.01 12.19
N SER A 54 -7.39 14.37 13.11
CA SER A 54 -7.39 15.70 13.73
C SER A 54 -7.21 16.83 12.72
N GLN A 55 -6.39 16.63 11.69
CA GLN A 55 -6.15 17.61 10.63
C GLN A 55 -7.40 17.80 9.76
N LEU A 56 -7.96 16.72 9.23
CA LEU A 56 -9.02 16.80 8.22
C LEU A 56 -10.42 16.96 8.82
N ASP A 57 -10.67 16.49 10.06
CA ASP A 57 -11.91 16.78 10.79
C ASP A 57 -12.05 18.27 11.14
N ALA A 58 -10.94 19.02 11.15
CA ALA A 58 -10.97 20.48 11.30
C ALA A 58 -11.40 21.19 10.00
N LEU A 59 -11.37 20.48 8.87
CA LEU A 59 -11.67 21.00 7.54
C LEU A 59 -13.08 20.64 7.05
N ALA A 60 -13.52 19.39 7.26
CA ALA A 60 -14.83 18.87 6.87
C ALA A 60 -15.29 17.73 7.79
N ASP A 61 -16.55 17.27 7.70
CA ASP A 61 -17.00 16.10 8.48
C ASP A 61 -16.21 14.85 8.06
N ARG A 62 -15.97 13.92 9.00
CA ARG A 62 -15.04 12.79 8.77
C ARG A 62 -15.35 11.97 7.52
N GLN A 63 -16.62 11.58 7.38
CA GLN A 63 -17.07 10.80 6.23
C GLN A 63 -16.98 11.59 4.92
N GLU A 64 -17.07 12.92 4.98
CA GLU A 64 -16.98 13.76 3.78
C GLU A 64 -15.56 13.78 3.21
N TRP A 65 -14.54 14.01 4.04
CA TRP A 65 -13.15 14.01 3.53
C TRP A 65 -12.65 12.60 3.21
N GLN A 66 -13.12 11.58 3.94
CA GLN A 66 -12.84 10.18 3.62
C GLN A 66 -13.45 9.78 2.28
N GLU A 67 -14.72 10.13 2.02
CA GLU A 67 -15.34 9.89 0.71
C GLU A 67 -14.55 10.56 -0.41
N LEU A 68 -14.03 11.76 -0.20
CA LEU A 68 -13.18 12.44 -1.18
C LEU A 68 -11.93 11.64 -1.56
N ALA A 69 -11.26 11.03 -0.58
CA ALA A 69 -10.14 10.14 -0.83
C ALA A 69 -10.60 8.86 -1.55
N LEU A 70 -11.70 8.24 -1.10
CA LEU A 70 -12.29 7.06 -1.76
C LEU A 70 -12.68 7.35 -3.21
N ARG A 71 -13.22 8.53 -3.48
CA ARG A 71 -13.60 8.98 -4.82
C ARG A 71 -12.39 9.18 -5.72
N ALA A 72 -11.26 9.63 -5.18
CA ALA A 72 -10.02 9.75 -5.93
C ALA A 72 -9.55 8.38 -6.45
N PHE A 73 -9.51 7.36 -5.58
CA PHE A 73 -9.22 5.98 -6.00
C PHE A 73 -10.28 5.44 -6.96
N GLN A 74 -11.56 5.62 -6.66
CA GLN A 74 -12.65 5.16 -7.54
C GLN A 74 -12.60 5.80 -8.92
N THR A 75 -12.15 7.06 -9.04
CA THR A 75 -11.99 7.74 -10.34
C THR A 75 -10.99 7.01 -11.24
N TRP A 76 -9.91 6.48 -10.66
CA TRP A 76 -8.96 5.61 -11.38
C TRP A 76 -9.55 4.22 -11.64
N SER A 77 -10.21 3.61 -10.64
CA SER A 77 -10.85 2.29 -10.78
C SER A 77 -11.98 2.26 -11.80
N TYR A 78 -12.61 3.40 -12.09
CA TYR A 78 -13.67 3.50 -13.10
C TYR A 78 -13.15 3.31 -14.54
N VAL A 79 -11.86 3.59 -14.81
CA VAL A 79 -11.27 3.51 -16.15
C VAL A 79 -10.30 2.34 -16.36
N ALA A 80 -9.86 1.70 -15.27
CA ALA A 80 -8.88 0.63 -15.26
C ALA A 80 -9.42 -0.64 -14.60
N ASP A 81 -8.86 -1.80 -14.94
CA ASP A 81 -9.28 -3.09 -14.40
C ASP A 81 -8.68 -3.34 -13.01
N ILE A 82 -9.12 -2.51 -12.06
CA ILE A 82 -8.76 -2.55 -10.65
C ILE A 82 -10.03 -2.43 -9.80
N ASN A 83 -10.04 -3.01 -8.61
CA ASN A 83 -11.07 -2.79 -7.61
C ASN A 83 -10.42 -2.37 -6.30
N VAL A 84 -10.97 -1.30 -5.71
CA VAL A 84 -10.57 -0.78 -4.41
C VAL A 84 -11.76 -0.90 -3.48
N ALA A 85 -11.56 -1.51 -2.31
CA ALA A 85 -12.57 -1.63 -1.27
C ALA A 85 -12.20 -0.83 -0.02
N LEU A 86 -13.20 -0.36 0.73
CA LEU A 86 -12.94 0.24 2.04
C LEU A 86 -12.74 -0.86 3.10
N THR A 87 -11.66 -0.78 3.88
CA THR A 87 -11.42 -1.65 5.04
C THR A 87 -11.15 -0.84 6.31
N ASN A 88 -11.30 -1.49 7.47
CA ASN A 88 -10.98 -0.89 8.75
C ASN A 88 -9.46 -0.88 8.98
N ASP A 89 -8.99 0.12 9.72
CA ASP A 89 -7.61 0.19 10.20
C ASP A 89 -7.54 -0.25 11.66
N ALA A 90 -6.67 -1.21 11.97
CA ALA A 90 -6.48 -1.73 13.32
C ALA A 90 -5.51 -0.89 14.18
N GLY A 91 -4.96 0.20 13.64
CA GLY A 91 -4.12 1.14 14.37
C GLY A 91 -2.67 0.70 14.56
N ALA A 92 -2.19 -0.26 13.76
CA ALA A 92 -0.77 -0.64 13.76
C ALA A 92 0.14 0.53 13.37
N ASP A 93 1.41 0.53 13.74
CA ASP A 93 2.34 1.55 13.25
C ASP A 93 2.57 1.40 11.73
N PHE A 94 2.92 2.49 11.06
CA PHE A 94 3.25 2.43 9.63
C PHE A 94 4.54 1.61 9.43
N GLY A 95 4.54 0.76 8.40
CA GLY A 95 5.65 -0.15 8.14
C GLY A 95 5.79 -1.32 9.12
N THR A 96 4.79 -1.56 9.99
CA THR A 96 4.73 -2.80 10.77
C THR A 96 4.81 -4.00 9.81
N PRO A 97 5.76 -4.94 9.99
CA PRO A 97 5.90 -6.08 9.09
C PRO A 97 4.62 -6.91 8.99
N GLY A 98 4.26 -7.29 7.77
CA GLY A 98 2.98 -7.92 7.45
C GLY A 98 2.92 -8.52 6.06
N LEU A 99 1.69 -8.79 5.62
CA LEU A 99 1.43 -9.17 4.25
C LEU A 99 1.58 -7.95 3.36
N GLN A 100 2.14 -8.10 2.16
CA GLN A 100 2.20 -6.98 1.22
C GLN A 100 0.86 -6.66 0.56
N GLN A 101 -0.05 -7.61 0.57
CA GLN A 101 -1.40 -7.47 0.08
C GLN A 101 -2.32 -8.39 0.89
N ASN A 102 -3.55 -7.93 1.12
CA ASN A 102 -4.57 -8.53 1.96
C ASN A 102 -4.13 -8.71 3.42
N ASP A 103 -3.36 -7.76 3.98
CA ASP A 103 -3.06 -7.76 5.41
C ASP A 103 -4.37 -7.50 6.19
N PRO A 104 -4.76 -8.33 7.16
CA PRO A 104 -6.04 -8.17 7.85
C PRO A 104 -6.09 -6.94 8.77
N ARG A 105 -4.96 -6.25 9.01
CA ARG A 105 -4.87 -5.14 9.96
C ARG A 105 -5.12 -3.76 9.34
N PHE A 106 -4.93 -3.61 8.04
CA PHE A 106 -5.03 -2.33 7.33
C PHE A 106 -5.06 -2.59 5.82
N GLY A 107 -5.51 -1.60 5.04
CA GLY A 107 -5.56 -1.71 3.59
C GLY A 107 -4.21 -1.50 2.92
N GLU A 108 -4.11 -1.87 1.64
CA GLU A 108 -2.96 -1.60 0.77
C GLU A 108 -2.69 -0.11 0.65
N PHE A 109 -3.74 0.70 0.56
CA PHE A 109 -3.66 2.15 0.53
C PHE A 109 -3.96 2.68 1.92
N ARG A 110 -2.91 2.95 2.69
CA ARG A 110 -3.05 3.46 4.05
C ARG A 110 -2.83 4.96 4.08
N ILE A 111 -3.87 5.70 4.45
CA ILE A 111 -3.82 7.17 4.48
C ILE A 111 -3.46 7.66 5.88
N GLY A 112 -2.41 8.48 5.94
CA GLY A 112 -1.94 9.16 7.15
C GLY A 112 -1.53 10.61 6.86
N SER A 113 -1.11 11.32 7.89
CA SER A 113 -0.51 12.65 7.75
C SER A 113 0.54 12.92 8.82
N ILE A 114 1.60 13.64 8.41
CA ILE A 114 2.68 14.13 9.26
C ILE A 114 3.17 15.47 8.74
N PRO A 115 3.81 16.32 9.57
CA PRO A 115 4.41 17.55 9.07
C PRO A 115 5.58 17.25 8.14
N GLN A 116 5.58 17.88 6.96
CA GLN A 116 6.58 17.68 5.92
C GLN A 116 7.07 19.03 5.37
N SER A 117 8.29 19.08 4.88
CA SER A 117 8.85 20.24 4.17
C SER A 117 9.02 19.93 2.69
N GLY A 118 8.67 20.88 1.82
CA GLY A 118 8.87 20.76 0.37
C GLY A 118 7.79 19.99 -0.39
N ALA A 119 7.01 19.14 0.28
CA ALA A 119 5.98 18.29 -0.34
C ALA A 119 4.56 18.63 0.12
N LEU A 120 3.55 18.46 -0.74
CA LEU A 120 2.13 18.48 -0.34
C LEU A 120 1.68 17.15 0.28
N ALA A 121 2.22 16.05 -0.25
CA ALA A 121 2.02 14.70 0.24
C ALA A 121 3.19 13.84 -0.25
N ASN A 122 3.36 12.66 0.35
CA ASN A 122 4.30 11.64 -0.07
C ASN A 122 3.55 10.32 -0.23
N THR A 123 3.71 9.66 -1.37
CA THR A 123 3.07 8.38 -1.67
C THR A 123 4.08 7.35 -2.11
N LEU A 124 3.90 6.12 -1.65
CA LEU A 124 4.75 5.00 -2.04
C LEU A 124 4.03 4.14 -3.10
N PRO A 125 4.49 4.11 -4.36
CA PRO A 125 3.97 3.15 -5.33
C PRO A 125 4.28 1.71 -4.87
N PHE A 126 3.62 0.72 -5.47
CA PHE A 126 3.88 -0.68 -5.14
C PHE A 126 5.35 -1.05 -5.39
N GLN A 127 6.05 -1.39 -4.31
CA GLN A 127 7.43 -1.86 -4.36
C GLN A 127 7.64 -2.89 -3.25
N VAL A 128 8.02 -4.12 -3.59
CA VAL A 128 8.25 -5.16 -2.58
C VAL A 128 9.27 -4.76 -1.51
N MET A 129 10.25 -3.93 -1.86
CA MET A 129 11.25 -3.46 -0.88
C MET A 129 10.70 -2.49 0.17
N ALA A 130 9.53 -1.89 -0.08
CA ALA A 130 8.79 -1.07 0.87
C ALA A 130 7.97 -1.93 1.84
N GLY A 131 7.73 -3.21 1.54
CA GLY A 131 6.95 -4.07 2.41
C GLY A 131 5.51 -3.57 2.53
N THR A 132 5.00 -3.52 3.75
CA THR A 132 3.70 -2.96 4.10
C THR A 132 3.62 -1.43 3.97
N LEU A 133 4.74 -0.75 3.69
CA LEU A 133 4.70 0.67 3.35
C LEU A 133 4.26 0.93 1.89
N SER A 134 4.19 -0.12 1.07
CA SER A 134 3.70 0.03 -0.32
C SER A 134 2.26 0.53 -0.29
N GLY A 135 1.94 1.57 -1.05
CA GLY A 135 0.61 2.16 -1.12
C GLY A 135 0.30 3.20 -0.04
N ASP A 136 1.17 3.38 0.95
CA ASP A 136 1.01 4.41 1.97
C ASP A 136 0.99 5.80 1.33
N LEU A 137 0.04 6.64 1.75
CA LEU A 137 -0.14 8.02 1.34
C LEU A 137 -0.11 8.90 2.58
N LEU A 138 0.89 9.78 2.64
CA LEU A 138 1.16 10.66 3.77
C LEU A 138 0.93 12.11 3.38
N LEU A 139 -0.20 12.68 3.77
CA LEU A 139 -0.47 14.11 3.60
C LEU A 139 0.46 14.96 4.47
N ASN A 140 0.80 16.16 3.99
CA ASN A 140 1.52 17.12 4.80
C ASN A 140 0.59 17.79 5.83
N SER A 141 0.78 17.50 7.11
CA SER A 141 -0.04 18.07 8.19
C SER A 141 0.20 19.57 8.42
N ALA A 142 1.31 20.12 7.91
CA ALA A 142 1.64 21.54 7.94
C ALA A 142 1.00 22.34 6.79
N THR A 143 0.36 21.67 5.82
CA THR A 143 -0.26 22.30 4.65
C THR A 143 -1.69 22.73 4.94
N ASN A 144 -2.08 23.88 4.40
CA ASN A 144 -3.45 24.38 4.46
C ASN A 144 -4.27 23.89 3.26
N PHE A 145 -4.95 22.77 3.42
CA PHE A 145 -5.85 22.24 2.39
C PHE A 145 -7.19 22.96 2.36
N ALA A 146 -7.82 22.97 1.20
CA ALA A 146 -9.19 23.40 0.99
C ALA A 146 -10.04 22.18 0.62
N TYR A 147 -11.13 21.99 1.35
CA TYR A 147 -12.15 21.00 1.01
C TYR A 147 -13.09 21.59 -0.02
N HIS A 148 -13.21 20.92 -1.17
CA HIS A 148 -14.24 21.18 -2.15
C HIS A 148 -14.78 19.84 -2.65
N ASP A 149 -16.09 19.68 -2.50
CA ASP A 149 -16.79 18.52 -3.02
C ASP A 149 -17.19 18.74 -4.49
N TRP A 150 -16.25 18.51 -5.40
CA TRP A 150 -16.51 18.54 -6.83
C TRP A 150 -17.27 17.27 -7.24
N ALA A 151 -18.42 17.43 -7.87
CA ALA A 151 -19.18 16.28 -8.38
C ALA A 151 -18.31 15.38 -9.29
N GLY A 152 -18.46 14.06 -9.16
CA GLY A 152 -17.71 13.09 -9.94
C GLY A 152 -17.79 13.36 -11.45
N GLY A 153 -16.65 13.34 -12.13
CA GLY A 153 -16.55 13.60 -13.57
C GLY A 153 -16.75 15.06 -13.98
N ALA A 154 -16.96 15.98 -13.03
CA ALA A 154 -16.95 17.42 -13.28
C ALA A 154 -15.55 18.00 -13.00
N ALA A 155 -15.11 18.92 -13.87
CA ALA A 155 -13.85 19.60 -13.66
C ALA A 155 -14.03 20.63 -12.53
N PRO A 156 -13.07 20.74 -11.59
CA PRO A 156 -13.11 21.79 -10.58
C PRO A 156 -13.02 23.18 -11.22
N ASP A 157 -13.46 24.20 -10.51
CA ASP A 157 -13.21 25.59 -10.94
C ASP A 157 -11.70 25.84 -10.90
N PRO A 158 -11.03 26.11 -12.04
CA PRO A 158 -9.58 26.32 -12.05
C PRO A 158 -9.18 27.66 -11.44
N THR A 159 -10.14 28.51 -11.04
CA THR A 159 -9.87 29.78 -10.38
C THR A 159 -9.14 29.51 -9.05
N PRO A 160 -7.92 30.04 -8.86
CA PRO A 160 -7.18 29.83 -7.63
C PRO A 160 -8.01 30.26 -6.41
N PRO A 161 -7.94 29.53 -5.27
CA PRO A 161 -8.62 29.95 -4.06
C PRO A 161 -8.21 31.38 -3.66
N GLU A 162 -9.08 32.08 -2.94
CA GLU A 162 -8.90 33.50 -2.59
C GLU A 162 -7.61 33.78 -1.77
N SER A 163 -6.93 32.72 -1.29
CA SER A 163 -5.67 32.76 -0.56
C SER A 163 -4.53 32.08 -1.34
N PRO A 164 -3.33 32.70 -1.45
CA PRO A 164 -2.23 32.25 -2.32
C PRO A 164 -1.49 30.96 -1.88
N GLN A 165 -2.03 30.17 -0.95
CA GLN A 165 -1.39 28.96 -0.36
C GLN A 165 -2.42 27.89 0.04
N GLN A 166 -3.61 27.88 -0.59
CA GLN A 166 -4.59 26.82 -0.39
C GLN A 166 -4.52 25.80 -1.53
N PHE A 167 -4.45 24.53 -1.17
CA PHE A 167 -4.39 23.41 -2.11
C PHE A 167 -5.68 22.61 -2.03
N ASP A 168 -6.29 22.31 -3.18
CA ASP A 168 -7.52 21.54 -3.25
C ASP A 168 -7.26 20.07 -2.85
N LEU A 169 -7.94 19.62 -1.79
CA LEU A 169 -7.71 18.31 -1.19
C LEU A 169 -8.02 17.15 -2.15
N PHE A 170 -9.10 17.26 -2.94
CA PHE A 170 -9.44 16.23 -3.94
C PHE A 170 -8.33 16.08 -4.98
N SER A 171 -7.80 17.20 -5.45
CA SER A 171 -6.76 17.23 -6.47
C SER A 171 -5.48 16.54 -6.01
N VAL A 172 -5.10 16.75 -4.75
CA VAL A 172 -3.95 16.08 -4.13
C VAL A 172 -4.24 14.59 -4.00
N PHE A 173 -5.38 14.19 -3.41
CA PHE A 173 -5.74 12.77 -3.33
C PHE A 173 -5.80 12.09 -4.70
N LEU A 174 -6.28 12.77 -5.74
CA LEU A 174 -6.39 12.21 -7.10
C LEU A 174 -5.01 11.99 -7.73
N HIS A 175 -4.08 12.90 -7.51
CA HIS A 175 -2.68 12.76 -7.92
C HIS A 175 -2.02 11.60 -7.16
N GLU A 176 -2.08 11.63 -5.83
CA GLU A 176 -1.47 10.61 -4.98
C GLU A 176 -2.06 9.21 -5.19
N ALA A 177 -3.36 9.09 -5.47
CA ALA A 177 -3.97 7.81 -5.84
C ALA A 177 -3.34 7.23 -7.13
N GLY A 178 -2.97 8.08 -8.09
CA GLY A 178 -2.24 7.66 -9.29
C GLY A 178 -0.84 7.15 -8.95
N ASN A 179 -0.11 7.85 -8.07
CA ASN A 179 1.19 7.42 -7.56
C ASN A 179 1.10 6.08 -6.83
N ALA A 180 0.12 5.91 -5.93
CA ALA A 180 -0.11 4.66 -5.20
C ALA A 180 -0.42 3.47 -6.14
N LEU A 181 -1.08 3.75 -7.27
CA LEU A 181 -1.37 2.78 -8.33
C LEU A 181 -0.19 2.55 -9.28
N GLY A 182 0.94 3.23 -9.09
CA GLY A 182 2.18 3.02 -9.83
C GLY A 182 2.33 3.87 -11.10
N ILE A 183 1.50 4.91 -11.26
CA ILE A 183 1.64 5.90 -12.34
C ILE A 183 2.69 6.93 -11.92
N GLU A 184 3.65 7.18 -12.79
CA GLU A 184 4.71 8.17 -12.58
C GLU A 184 4.21 9.58 -12.91
N ASP A 185 4.79 10.55 -12.24
CA ASP A 185 4.67 11.95 -12.60
C ASP A 185 5.10 12.26 -14.04
N ASN A 186 4.53 13.33 -14.58
CA ASN A 186 4.81 13.78 -15.94
C ASN A 186 4.84 15.31 -16.05
N ASP A 187 5.27 15.79 -17.23
CA ASP A 187 5.39 17.22 -17.54
C ASP A 187 4.12 17.85 -18.15
N LEU A 188 3.04 17.09 -18.28
CA LEU A 188 1.80 17.57 -18.89
C LEU A 188 1.01 18.38 -17.86
N THR A 189 1.16 19.70 -17.88
CA THR A 189 0.48 20.64 -16.96
C THR A 189 -1.04 20.41 -16.75
N SER A 190 -1.75 19.81 -17.72
CA SER A 190 -3.18 19.48 -17.60
C SER A 190 -3.46 18.11 -16.96
N SER A 191 -2.49 17.18 -16.93
CA SER A 191 -2.60 15.84 -16.35
C SER A 191 -2.75 15.92 -14.83
N VAL A 192 -3.49 14.99 -14.22
CA VAL A 192 -3.55 14.91 -12.74
C VAL A 192 -2.17 14.55 -12.17
N MET A 193 -1.39 13.76 -12.90
CA MET A 193 -0.01 13.34 -12.60
C MET A 193 1.04 14.38 -13.00
N PHE A 194 0.66 15.66 -13.08
CA PHE A 194 1.66 16.71 -13.24
C PHE A 194 2.36 16.95 -11.90
N GLN A 195 3.68 16.81 -11.87
CA GLN A 195 4.52 16.90 -10.67
C GLN A 195 4.30 18.14 -9.80
N ASN A 196 3.95 19.27 -10.43
CA ASN A 196 3.75 20.54 -9.74
C ASN A 196 2.26 20.86 -9.59
N TYR A 197 1.82 21.08 -8.36
CA TYR A 197 0.49 21.63 -8.14
C TYR A 197 0.38 23.03 -8.76
N THR A 198 -0.66 23.26 -9.56
CA THR A 198 -0.84 24.53 -10.28
C THR A 198 -2.26 25.08 -10.08
N VAL A 199 -3.24 24.29 -10.47
CA VAL A 199 -4.66 24.58 -10.32
C VAL A 199 -5.36 23.31 -9.81
N PRO A 200 -6.56 23.43 -9.23
CA PRO A 200 -7.38 22.26 -8.93
C PRO A 200 -7.58 21.36 -10.16
N LYS A 201 -7.51 20.04 -9.96
CA LYS A 201 -7.69 18.99 -10.96
C LYS A 201 -8.65 17.92 -10.43
N GLY A 202 -9.59 17.49 -11.26
CA GLY A 202 -10.59 16.48 -10.87
C GLY A 202 -11.04 15.57 -12.00
N ILE A 203 -10.38 15.65 -13.17
CA ILE A 203 -10.68 14.81 -14.34
C ILE A 203 -9.37 14.23 -14.85
N LEU A 204 -9.36 12.91 -15.06
CA LEU A 204 -8.26 12.22 -15.74
C LEU A 204 -8.19 12.66 -17.20
N THR A 205 -6.99 13.06 -17.63
CA THR A 205 -6.71 13.33 -19.04
C THR A 205 -6.61 12.02 -19.84
N ALA A 206 -6.57 12.15 -21.17
CA ALA A 206 -6.36 10.98 -22.04
C ALA A 206 -5.00 10.31 -21.81
N GLN A 207 -3.99 11.05 -21.34
CA GLN A 207 -2.68 10.50 -20.98
C GLN A 207 -2.80 9.69 -19.68
N ASP A 208 -3.41 10.27 -18.64
CA ASP A 208 -3.66 9.57 -17.37
C ASP A 208 -4.38 8.24 -17.58
N ILE A 209 -5.46 8.24 -18.38
CA ILE A 209 -6.23 7.03 -18.72
C ILE A 209 -5.37 6.02 -19.49
N ALA A 210 -4.54 6.47 -20.44
CA ALA A 210 -3.69 5.57 -21.22
C ALA A 210 -2.61 4.91 -20.34
N ASP A 211 -2.05 5.65 -19.38
CA ASP A 211 -0.99 5.16 -18.50
C ASP A 211 -1.52 4.13 -17.49
N ILE A 212 -2.67 4.38 -16.86
CA ILE A 212 -3.28 3.40 -15.95
C ILE A 212 -3.75 2.14 -16.68
N GLN A 213 -4.30 2.29 -17.88
CA GLN A 213 -4.70 1.15 -18.71
C GLN A 213 -3.49 0.37 -19.26
N ALA A 214 -2.31 0.99 -19.35
CA ALA A 214 -1.09 0.27 -19.71
C ALA A 214 -0.61 -0.67 -18.60
N LEU A 215 -0.90 -0.35 -17.33
CA LEU A 215 -0.56 -1.19 -16.18
C LEU A 215 -1.61 -2.26 -15.91
N TYR A 216 -2.89 -1.87 -15.88
CA TYR A 216 -3.97 -2.73 -15.39
C TYR A 216 -4.93 -3.18 -16.50
N GLY A 217 -4.87 -2.60 -17.70
CA GLY A 217 -5.88 -2.82 -18.72
C GLY A 217 -7.09 -1.90 -18.54
N GLN A 218 -7.96 -1.90 -19.55
CA GLN A 218 -9.23 -1.19 -19.49
C GLN A 218 -10.20 -1.97 -18.62
N ARG A 219 -10.96 -1.26 -17.77
CA ARG A 219 -12.04 -1.86 -16.97
C ARG A 219 -12.96 -2.74 -17.83
N SER A 220 -13.20 -3.97 -17.39
CA SER A 220 -14.13 -4.92 -18.01
C SER A 220 -15.03 -5.56 -16.97
N ASP A 221 -16.09 -6.23 -17.44
CA ASP A 221 -16.81 -7.21 -16.65
C ASP A 221 -16.34 -8.62 -17.06
N ASP A 222 -15.36 -9.13 -16.33
CA ASP A 222 -14.72 -10.42 -16.58
C ASP A 222 -15.59 -11.61 -16.15
N TYR A 223 -16.66 -11.36 -15.37
CA TYR A 223 -17.60 -12.38 -14.94
C TYR A 223 -18.71 -12.62 -15.99
N GLU A 224 -18.77 -11.76 -17.01
CA GLU A 224 -19.71 -11.85 -18.11
C GLU A 224 -19.06 -12.33 -19.41
N SER A 225 -19.08 -13.65 -19.62
CA SER A 225 -18.64 -14.23 -20.91
C SER A 225 -19.56 -13.91 -22.10
N ALA A 226 -20.78 -13.45 -21.83
CA ALA A 226 -21.77 -13.03 -22.82
C ALA A 226 -22.76 -12.07 -22.16
N ASP A 227 -23.10 -10.97 -22.87
CA ASP A 227 -24.08 -9.96 -22.44
C ASP A 227 -25.30 -10.60 -21.76
N ASN A 228 -25.62 -10.12 -20.58
CA ASN A 228 -26.61 -10.61 -19.65
C ASN A 228 -27.56 -9.49 -19.19
N GLY A 229 -27.41 -8.26 -19.69
CA GLY A 229 -28.16 -7.06 -19.25
C GLY A 229 -29.63 -6.98 -19.64
N SER A 230 -30.27 -8.10 -19.98
CA SER A 230 -31.70 -8.15 -20.24
C SER A 230 -32.33 -9.45 -19.75
N LEU A 231 -33.65 -9.46 -19.53
CA LEU A 231 -34.39 -10.69 -19.17
C LEU A 231 -34.22 -11.85 -20.17
N LEU A 232 -33.94 -11.53 -21.44
CA LEU A 232 -33.76 -12.54 -22.50
C LEU A 232 -32.37 -13.17 -22.45
N THR A 233 -31.38 -12.39 -22.04
CA THR A 233 -29.98 -12.78 -21.96
C THR A 233 -29.54 -13.19 -20.56
N ALA A 234 -30.43 -13.04 -19.58
CA ALA A 234 -30.14 -13.23 -18.17
C ALA A 234 -29.38 -14.53 -17.83
N SER A 235 -28.31 -14.37 -17.07
CA SER A 235 -27.42 -15.44 -16.58
C SER A 235 -28.14 -16.32 -15.57
N LEU A 236 -27.99 -17.65 -15.67
CA LEU A 236 -28.65 -18.58 -14.75
C LEU A 236 -27.84 -18.72 -13.45
N ILE A 237 -28.45 -18.36 -12.33
CA ILE A 237 -27.95 -18.78 -11.01
C ILE A 237 -28.37 -20.25 -10.81
N ALA A 238 -27.38 -21.14 -10.89
CA ALA A 238 -27.62 -22.57 -10.72
C ALA A 238 -27.62 -22.96 -9.23
N ASN A 239 -28.52 -23.86 -8.84
CA ASN A 239 -28.46 -24.50 -7.53
C ASN A 239 -27.34 -25.55 -7.53
N PRO A 240 -26.33 -25.46 -6.65
CA PRO A 240 -25.25 -26.42 -6.59
C PRO A 240 -25.77 -27.84 -6.28
N ALA A 241 -25.10 -28.86 -6.83
CA ALA A 241 -25.45 -30.24 -6.54
C ALA A 241 -25.16 -30.56 -5.06
N GLY A 242 -26.18 -31.04 -4.33
CA GLY A 242 -26.04 -31.34 -2.90
C GLY A 242 -26.09 -30.13 -1.98
N PHE A 243 -26.50 -28.96 -2.49
CA PHE A 243 -26.69 -27.74 -1.71
C PHE A 243 -27.63 -27.96 -0.52
N ASP A 244 -27.18 -27.61 0.68
CA ASP A 244 -27.97 -27.60 1.91
C ASP A 244 -28.47 -26.18 2.23
N PRO A 245 -29.70 -25.82 1.87
CA PRO A 245 -30.25 -24.48 2.09
C PRO A 245 -30.40 -24.09 3.56
N ALA A 246 -30.30 -25.05 4.51
CA ALA A 246 -30.37 -24.75 5.93
C ALA A 246 -29.02 -24.35 6.54
N GLY A 247 -27.90 -24.62 5.86
CA GLY A 247 -26.55 -24.36 6.37
C GLY A 247 -25.60 -23.69 5.37
N GLN A 248 -26.03 -23.45 4.13
CA GLN A 248 -25.18 -22.91 3.06
C GLN A 248 -25.88 -21.77 2.30
N THR A 249 -25.07 -20.92 1.68
CA THR A 249 -25.49 -19.85 0.77
C THR A 249 -25.03 -20.15 -0.67
N ILE A 250 -25.70 -19.55 -1.65
CA ILE A 250 -25.22 -19.52 -3.05
C ILE A 250 -24.55 -18.16 -3.28
N ARG A 251 -23.37 -18.14 -3.89
CA ARG A 251 -22.65 -16.90 -4.24
C ARG A 251 -22.35 -16.89 -5.74
N VAL A 252 -22.54 -15.74 -6.37
CA VAL A 252 -22.25 -15.48 -7.78
C VAL A 252 -21.49 -14.17 -7.87
N ARG A 253 -20.28 -14.20 -8.42
CA ARG A 253 -19.51 -12.99 -8.70
C ARG A 253 -20.06 -12.29 -9.94
N GLY A 254 -20.03 -10.96 -9.92
CA GLY A 254 -20.33 -10.09 -11.03
C GLY A 254 -19.50 -8.81 -10.95
N SER A 255 -19.51 -8.03 -12.03
CA SER A 255 -18.89 -6.71 -12.06
C SER A 255 -19.74 -5.77 -12.90
N LEU A 256 -19.87 -4.52 -12.47
CA LEU A 256 -20.39 -3.47 -13.34
C LEU A 256 -19.20 -2.72 -13.92
N LYS A 257 -19.06 -2.71 -15.25
CA LYS A 257 -17.94 -2.03 -15.90
C LYS A 257 -18.08 -0.52 -15.88
N ASP A 258 -19.30 0.01 -15.92
CA ASP A 258 -19.60 1.44 -16.01
C ASP A 258 -21.04 1.73 -15.58
N ALA A 259 -21.42 3.01 -15.50
CA ALA A 259 -22.76 3.44 -15.10
C ALA A 259 -23.91 3.00 -16.02
N ALA A 260 -23.61 2.56 -17.25
CA ALA A 260 -24.61 2.04 -18.18
C ALA A 260 -24.73 0.52 -18.12
N ASP A 261 -23.84 -0.14 -17.37
CA ASP A 261 -23.83 -1.58 -17.24
C ASP A 261 -25.01 -2.09 -16.41
N VAL A 262 -25.53 -3.24 -16.81
CA VAL A 262 -26.69 -3.86 -16.19
C VAL A 262 -26.44 -5.35 -16.20
N ASP A 263 -26.49 -5.96 -15.02
CA ASP A 263 -26.52 -7.41 -14.92
C ASP A 263 -27.94 -7.88 -14.64
N VAL A 264 -28.39 -8.91 -15.35
CA VAL A 264 -29.64 -9.61 -15.07
C VAL A 264 -29.37 -11.08 -14.85
N TYR A 265 -29.70 -11.55 -13.66
CA TYR A 265 -29.68 -12.95 -13.31
C TYR A 265 -31.09 -13.52 -13.30
N ARG A 266 -31.23 -14.78 -13.69
CA ARG A 266 -32.46 -15.55 -13.50
C ARG A 266 -32.20 -16.65 -12.49
N TYR A 267 -33.12 -16.83 -11.57
CA TYR A 267 -33.04 -17.88 -10.56
C TYR A 267 -34.40 -18.55 -10.36
N VAL A 268 -34.35 -19.83 -9.98
CA VAL A 268 -35.54 -20.61 -9.65
C VAL A 268 -35.52 -20.87 -8.14
N PRO A 269 -36.40 -20.21 -7.37
CA PRO A 269 -36.51 -20.41 -5.93
C PRO A 269 -36.72 -21.89 -5.59
N LEU A 270 -36.03 -22.34 -4.53
CA LEU A 270 -36.21 -23.68 -3.99
C LEU A 270 -37.61 -23.86 -3.41
N SER A 271 -38.11 -25.10 -3.40
CA SER A 271 -39.42 -25.43 -2.84
C SER A 271 -39.40 -25.52 -1.31
N LEU A 272 -39.01 -24.43 -0.66
CA LEU A 272 -38.99 -24.31 0.78
C LEU A 272 -39.95 -23.22 1.18
N SER A 273 -40.75 -23.47 2.21
CA SER A 273 -41.81 -22.60 2.71
C SER A 273 -41.28 -21.41 3.56
N GLY A 274 -40.10 -20.88 3.24
CA GLY A 274 -39.45 -19.80 3.98
C GLY A 274 -39.10 -18.59 3.11
N ASP A 275 -38.70 -17.51 3.76
CA ASP A 275 -38.20 -16.30 3.09
C ASP A 275 -36.80 -16.56 2.51
N VAL A 276 -36.45 -15.86 1.43
CA VAL A 276 -35.10 -15.87 0.84
C VAL A 276 -34.51 -14.47 0.94
N THR A 277 -33.28 -14.35 1.43
CA THR A 277 -32.54 -13.09 1.42
C THR A 277 -31.61 -13.07 0.21
N VAL A 278 -31.69 -12.01 -0.57
CA VAL A 278 -30.78 -11.72 -1.67
C VAL A 278 -29.93 -10.52 -1.26
N THR A 279 -28.62 -10.69 -1.19
CA THR A 279 -27.68 -9.63 -0.85
C THR A 279 -26.74 -9.36 -2.01
N LEU A 280 -26.63 -8.10 -2.41
CA LEU A 280 -25.50 -7.62 -3.19
C LEU A 280 -24.42 -7.21 -2.20
N GLN A 281 -23.36 -8.00 -2.14
CA GLN A 281 -22.22 -7.75 -1.28
C GLN A 281 -21.15 -7.04 -2.11
N ALA A 282 -20.87 -5.77 -1.80
CA ALA A 282 -19.77 -5.02 -2.39
C ALA A 282 -18.71 -4.64 -1.35
N ARG A 283 -19.06 -4.74 -0.07
CA ARG A 283 -18.16 -4.49 1.04
C ARG A 283 -16.94 -5.41 1.00
N GLU A 284 -15.76 -4.83 1.26
CA GLU A 284 -14.45 -5.52 1.18
C GLU A 284 -14.12 -6.07 -0.23
N ILE A 285 -14.91 -5.73 -1.25
CA ILE A 285 -14.69 -6.12 -2.67
C ILE A 285 -14.47 -4.89 -3.54
N SER A 286 -15.32 -3.88 -3.43
CA SER A 286 -15.21 -2.62 -4.18
C SER A 286 -15.90 -1.46 -3.47
N LEU A 287 -15.79 -0.25 -4.03
CA LEU A 287 -16.56 0.92 -3.61
C LEU A 287 -17.90 1.05 -4.34
N LEU A 288 -18.38 -0.01 -5.01
CA LEU A 288 -19.65 0.00 -5.74
C LEU A 288 -20.81 0.43 -4.83
N GLN A 289 -21.52 1.49 -5.22
CA GLN A 289 -22.85 1.79 -4.68
C GLN A 289 -23.90 1.15 -5.58
N GLY A 290 -24.19 -0.11 -5.27
CA GLY A 290 -25.04 -0.95 -6.10
C GLY A 290 -26.52 -0.82 -5.79
N LYS A 291 -27.33 -1.25 -6.76
CA LYS A 291 -28.79 -1.36 -6.66
C LYS A 291 -29.21 -2.75 -7.09
N ILE A 292 -30.06 -3.38 -6.30
CA ILE A 292 -30.71 -4.64 -6.65
C ILE A 292 -32.20 -4.48 -6.82
N GLU A 293 -32.73 -5.09 -7.87
CA GLU A 293 -34.14 -5.14 -8.16
C GLU A 293 -34.59 -6.57 -8.45
N LEU A 294 -35.61 -7.03 -7.73
CA LEU A 294 -36.29 -8.28 -8.09
C LEU A 294 -37.35 -7.99 -9.15
N LEU A 295 -37.29 -8.69 -10.28
CA LEU A 295 -38.21 -8.51 -11.39
C LEU A 295 -39.09 -9.75 -11.61
N ASN A 296 -40.31 -9.51 -12.10
CA ASN A 296 -41.18 -10.56 -12.63
C ASN A 296 -40.80 -10.92 -14.09
N LEU A 297 -41.47 -11.94 -14.65
CA LEU A 297 -41.28 -12.42 -16.02
C LEU A 297 -41.47 -11.35 -17.12
N THR A 298 -42.14 -10.23 -16.81
CA THR A 298 -42.38 -9.12 -17.74
C THR A 298 -41.44 -7.93 -17.52
N GLY A 299 -40.51 -8.03 -16.56
CA GLY A 299 -39.58 -6.94 -16.20
C GLY A 299 -40.14 -5.90 -15.24
N GLY A 300 -41.34 -6.14 -14.70
CA GLY A 300 -41.87 -5.28 -13.64
C GLY A 300 -41.15 -5.52 -12.32
N VAL A 301 -40.71 -4.44 -11.68
CA VAL A 301 -40.05 -4.45 -10.37
C VAL A 301 -41.03 -4.90 -9.30
N LEU A 302 -40.64 -5.92 -8.54
CA LEU A 302 -41.37 -6.47 -7.40
C LEU A 302 -40.87 -5.91 -6.08
N ALA A 303 -39.55 -5.74 -5.97
CA ALA A 303 -38.85 -5.16 -4.84
C ALA A 303 -37.53 -4.55 -5.33
N SER A 304 -37.03 -3.55 -4.61
CA SER A 304 -35.77 -2.87 -4.91
C SER A 304 -35.10 -2.41 -3.62
N ALA A 305 -33.78 -2.43 -3.59
CA ALA A 305 -32.95 -1.81 -2.57
C ALA A 305 -31.67 -1.27 -3.24
N GLU A 306 -31.06 -0.27 -2.65
CA GLU A 306 -29.81 0.36 -3.13
C GLU A 306 -28.94 0.72 -1.93
N ALA A 307 -27.63 0.83 -2.17
CA ALA A 307 -26.65 1.20 -1.16
C ALA A 307 -26.88 2.65 -0.72
N ASP A 308 -26.76 2.91 0.58
CA ASP A 308 -26.90 4.26 1.13
C ASP A 308 -25.60 5.07 0.99
N SER A 309 -24.43 4.41 1.02
CA SER A 309 -23.11 5.04 0.88
C SER A 309 -22.01 4.01 0.59
N VAL A 310 -20.80 4.48 0.25
CA VAL A 310 -19.60 3.62 0.17
C VAL A 310 -19.14 3.04 1.51
N PHE A 311 -19.58 3.60 2.64
CA PHE A 311 -19.24 3.12 3.98
C PHE A 311 -20.12 1.95 4.44
N ASP A 312 -21.23 1.73 3.74
CA ASP A 312 -22.19 0.64 3.96
C ASP A 312 -22.84 0.29 2.62
N ASN A 313 -22.09 -0.45 1.80
CA ASN A 313 -22.44 -0.73 0.40
C ASN A 313 -22.95 -2.15 0.15
N ASP A 314 -23.25 -2.90 1.21
CA ASP A 314 -23.99 -4.14 1.11
C ASP A 314 -25.50 -3.85 1.09
N VAL A 315 -26.23 -4.52 0.19
CA VAL A 315 -27.65 -4.25 -0.04
C VAL A 315 -28.44 -5.54 -0.01
N SER A 316 -29.44 -5.63 0.87
CA SER A 316 -30.24 -6.86 1.05
C SER A 316 -31.73 -6.67 0.77
N LEU A 317 -32.34 -7.71 0.19
CA LEU A 317 -33.78 -7.86 0.01
C LEU A 317 -34.25 -9.20 0.57
N THR A 318 -35.15 -9.18 1.56
CA THR A 318 -35.83 -10.39 2.04
C THR A 318 -37.16 -10.57 1.31
N LEU A 319 -37.34 -11.76 0.74
CA LEU A 319 -38.45 -12.09 -0.14
C LEU A 319 -39.26 -13.25 0.43
N GLY A 320 -40.51 -12.95 0.79
CA GLY A 320 -41.47 -13.97 1.23
C GLY A 320 -42.45 -14.39 0.14
N GLY A 321 -42.93 -15.63 0.23
CA GLY A 321 -44.05 -16.12 -0.58
C GLY A 321 -43.75 -16.43 -2.04
N LEU A 322 -42.47 -16.56 -2.43
CA LEU A 322 -42.09 -17.07 -3.74
C LEU A 322 -42.41 -18.57 -3.82
N SER A 323 -43.33 -18.96 -4.71
CA SER A 323 -43.65 -20.36 -4.90
C SER A 323 -42.50 -21.08 -5.61
N ALA A 324 -42.19 -22.29 -5.16
CA ALA A 324 -41.38 -23.25 -5.90
C ALA A 324 -41.75 -23.24 -7.39
N GLN A 325 -40.75 -23.14 -8.28
CA GLN A 325 -40.93 -23.11 -9.74
C GLN A 325 -41.37 -21.78 -10.35
N GLN A 326 -41.57 -20.71 -9.57
CA GLN A 326 -41.76 -19.38 -10.14
C GLN A 326 -40.38 -18.80 -10.53
N LEU A 327 -40.11 -18.69 -11.83
CA LEU A 327 -38.90 -18.02 -12.32
C LEU A 327 -38.93 -16.55 -11.89
N ALA A 328 -37.86 -16.10 -11.25
CA ALA A 328 -37.64 -14.72 -10.86
C ALA A 328 -36.32 -14.22 -11.44
N TYR A 329 -36.22 -12.90 -11.57
CA TYR A 329 -35.03 -12.24 -12.10
C TYR A 329 -34.50 -11.26 -11.07
N ILE A 330 -33.19 -11.14 -10.97
CA ILE A 330 -32.50 -10.15 -10.15
C ILE A 330 -31.76 -9.28 -11.14
N ARG A 331 -32.01 -7.97 -11.09
CA ARG A 331 -31.24 -6.98 -11.85
C ARG A 331 -30.32 -6.24 -10.89
N VAL A 332 -29.06 -6.11 -11.29
CA VAL A 332 -28.03 -5.33 -10.59
C VAL A 332 -27.65 -4.15 -11.50
N THR A 333 -27.61 -2.94 -10.94
CA THR A 333 -27.13 -1.71 -11.59
C THR A 333 -26.37 -0.85 -10.59
N GLY A 334 -25.69 0.19 -11.04
CA GLY A 334 -25.28 1.28 -10.15
C GLY A 334 -26.49 2.05 -9.61
N ALA A 335 -26.34 2.71 -8.46
CA ALA A 335 -27.40 3.48 -7.81
C ALA A 335 -27.62 4.85 -8.49
N ASP A 336 -26.55 5.65 -8.65
CA ASP A 336 -26.67 7.08 -8.99
C ASP A 336 -25.99 7.50 -10.32
N GLY A 337 -25.44 6.55 -11.08
CA GLY A 337 -24.87 6.79 -12.42
C GLY A 337 -23.56 7.60 -12.42
N ASP A 338 -22.91 7.71 -11.27
CA ASP A 338 -21.63 8.36 -11.06
C ASP A 338 -20.45 7.36 -11.08
N VAL A 339 -19.29 7.78 -10.58
CA VAL A 339 -18.09 6.90 -10.54
C VAL A 339 -18.28 5.68 -9.64
N TYR A 340 -19.18 5.70 -8.66
CA TYR A 340 -19.49 4.56 -7.80
C TYR A 340 -20.48 3.58 -8.43
N SER A 341 -20.86 3.77 -9.69
CA SER A 341 -21.73 2.85 -10.43
C SER A 341 -20.98 1.69 -11.10
N ALA A 342 -19.66 1.60 -10.88
CA ALA A 342 -18.81 0.55 -11.38
C ALA A 342 -18.06 -0.13 -10.22
N GLY A 343 -17.93 -1.45 -10.27
CA GLY A 343 -17.26 -2.23 -9.23
C GLY A 343 -17.64 -3.70 -9.26
N ASP A 344 -16.77 -4.53 -8.70
CA ASP A 344 -17.04 -5.95 -8.46
C ASP A 344 -17.98 -6.15 -7.28
N TYR A 345 -18.73 -7.25 -7.30
CA TYR A 345 -19.64 -7.64 -6.24
C TYR A 345 -19.86 -9.16 -6.18
N ASP A 346 -20.36 -9.61 -5.03
CA ASP A 346 -20.90 -10.95 -4.81
C ASP A 346 -22.43 -10.87 -4.66
N LEU A 347 -23.16 -11.56 -5.52
CA LEU A 347 -24.60 -11.78 -5.34
C LEU A 347 -24.83 -13.03 -4.49
N VAL A 348 -25.30 -12.84 -3.26
CA VAL A 348 -25.51 -13.88 -2.26
C VAL A 348 -26.99 -14.22 -2.14
N ILE A 349 -27.33 -15.50 -2.29
CA ILE A 349 -28.69 -16.03 -2.08
C ILE A 349 -28.68 -16.90 -0.83
N ASP A 350 -29.45 -16.50 0.18
CA ASP A 350 -29.52 -17.14 1.48
C ASP A 350 -30.94 -17.64 1.81
N TYR A 351 -31.06 -18.94 2.07
CA TYR A 351 -32.30 -19.62 2.45
C TYR A 351 -32.34 -20.01 3.94
N ARG A 352 -31.25 -19.75 4.67
CA ARG A 352 -31.12 -20.09 6.09
C ARG A 352 -32.11 -19.24 6.90
N SER A 353 -32.59 -19.76 8.03
CA SER A 353 -33.48 -18.98 8.90
C SER A 353 -32.74 -17.79 9.53
N ASP A 354 -33.44 -16.73 9.88
CA ASP A 354 -32.90 -15.56 10.59
C ASP A 354 -32.03 -15.93 11.80
N THR A 355 -32.38 -16.99 12.55
CA THR A 355 -31.59 -17.46 13.69
C THR A 355 -30.20 -17.96 13.30
N VAL A 356 -30.08 -18.60 12.14
CA VAL A 356 -28.80 -19.12 11.62
C VAL A 356 -28.01 -17.97 10.99
N GLN A 357 -28.68 -17.08 10.24
CA GLN A 357 -28.02 -15.88 9.71
C GLN A 357 -27.47 -15.00 10.84
N ALA A 358 -28.22 -14.83 11.94
CA ALA A 358 -27.79 -14.08 13.11
C ALA A 358 -26.65 -14.75 13.90
N SER A 359 -26.26 -15.98 13.54
CA SER A 359 -25.06 -16.64 14.09
C SER A 359 -23.82 -16.52 13.21
N ASP A 360 -23.95 -15.95 12.01
CA ASP A 360 -22.80 -15.65 11.17
C ASP A 360 -21.90 -14.60 11.84
N LEU A 361 -20.61 -14.65 11.51
CA LEU A 361 -19.69 -13.61 11.92
C LEU A 361 -20.15 -12.26 11.37
N VAL A 362 -20.28 -11.29 12.26
CA VAL A 362 -20.65 -9.93 11.91
C VAL A 362 -19.38 -9.18 11.55
N THR A 363 -19.23 -8.82 10.27
CA THR A 363 -18.18 -7.88 9.85
C THR A 363 -18.41 -6.55 10.57
N PRO A 364 -17.50 -6.12 11.46
CA PRO A 364 -17.65 -4.90 12.25
C PRO A 364 -17.90 -3.72 11.34
N ALA A 365 -18.78 -2.77 11.68
CA ALA A 365 -19.01 -1.58 10.85
C ALA A 365 -17.69 -0.83 10.55
N TYR A 366 -17.67 -0.03 9.49
CA TYR A 366 -16.54 0.85 9.22
C TYR A 366 -16.32 1.86 10.36
N ASP A 367 -15.06 2.24 10.61
CA ASP A 367 -14.59 3.05 11.75
C ASP A 367 -14.90 2.41 13.11
N SER A 368 -14.98 1.08 13.15
CA SER A 368 -15.03 0.35 14.41
C SER A 368 -13.66 0.37 15.09
N LEU A 369 -13.65 0.50 16.42
CA LEU A 369 -12.40 0.49 17.19
C LEU A 369 -11.66 -0.83 16.99
N ALA A 370 -10.33 -0.80 17.01
CA ALA A 370 -9.47 -1.97 16.84
C ALA A 370 -9.89 -3.17 17.72
N GLU A 371 -10.30 -2.92 18.97
CA GLU A 371 -10.80 -3.97 19.87
C GLU A 371 -12.02 -4.72 19.32
N HIS A 372 -12.87 -4.09 18.52
CA HIS A 372 -14.04 -4.70 17.90
C HIS A 372 -13.71 -5.46 16.61
N LEU A 373 -12.61 -5.11 15.93
CA LEU A 373 -12.12 -5.84 14.76
C LEU A 373 -11.79 -7.29 15.10
N TRP A 374 -11.29 -7.52 16.32
CA TRP A 374 -10.77 -8.82 16.72
C TRP A 374 -11.70 -9.63 17.64
N GLN A 375 -12.83 -9.06 18.09
CA GLN A 375 -13.72 -9.67 19.09
C GLN A 375 -14.41 -10.97 18.63
N ASN A 376 -14.64 -11.13 17.32
CA ASN A 376 -15.26 -12.31 16.73
C ASN A 376 -14.42 -12.86 15.57
N PHE A 377 -13.10 -12.69 15.65
CA PHE A 377 -12.23 -13.13 14.56
C PHE A 377 -12.02 -14.64 14.67
N ASP A 378 -12.48 -15.39 13.67
CA ASP A 378 -12.24 -16.84 13.58
C ASP A 378 -10.76 -17.12 13.30
N LEU A 379 -10.33 -18.35 13.62
CA LEU A 379 -9.02 -18.80 13.18
C LEU A 379 -9.02 -18.85 11.64
N ILE A 380 -7.92 -18.37 11.05
CA ILE A 380 -7.76 -18.35 9.59
C ILE A 380 -7.88 -19.75 9.00
N ASP A 381 -7.48 -20.75 9.78
CA ASP A 381 -7.63 -22.15 9.48
C ASP A 381 -7.89 -22.94 10.78
N ASP A 382 -8.56 -24.08 10.68
CA ASP A 382 -8.79 -25.00 11.82
C ASP A 382 -7.74 -26.14 11.82
N GLU A 383 -6.57 -25.91 11.21
CA GLU A 383 -5.50 -26.91 11.14
C GLU A 383 -4.98 -27.19 12.56
N VAL A 384 -4.87 -28.47 12.92
CA VAL A 384 -4.24 -28.87 14.17
C VAL A 384 -3.41 -30.14 13.94
N GLY A 385 -2.10 -30.00 13.92
CA GLY A 385 -1.12 -31.09 13.88
C GLY A 385 -0.75 -31.68 12.51
N ALA A 386 -1.17 -31.09 11.40
CA ALA A 386 -0.88 -31.52 10.04
C ALA A 386 0.48 -31.01 9.56
N THR A 387 0.93 -29.84 10.04
CA THR A 387 2.24 -29.27 9.67
C THR A 387 3.28 -29.25 10.80
N ASP A 388 3.07 -30.06 11.86
CA ASP A 388 3.92 -30.15 13.07
C ASP A 388 5.40 -30.49 12.85
N VAL A 389 5.77 -31.05 11.69
CA VAL A 389 7.11 -31.56 11.41
C VAL A 389 7.63 -31.19 10.02
N ILE A 390 8.95 -31.07 9.90
CA ILE A 390 9.65 -30.75 8.64
C ILE A 390 9.23 -31.67 7.47
N ALA A 391 8.92 -32.94 7.74
CA ALA A 391 8.53 -33.89 6.70
C ALA A 391 7.18 -33.55 6.04
N ASP A 392 6.30 -32.88 6.79
CA ASP A 392 4.94 -32.51 6.37
C ASP A 392 4.83 -31.00 6.08
N ALA A 393 5.95 -30.28 6.17
CA ALA A 393 6.01 -28.82 6.00
C ALA A 393 5.52 -28.37 4.63
N VAL A 394 4.61 -27.40 4.63
CA VAL A 394 4.02 -26.79 3.43
C VAL A 394 4.92 -25.63 2.97
N PRO A 395 5.16 -25.46 1.66
CA PRO A 395 5.87 -24.27 1.16
C PRO A 395 5.10 -22.99 1.51
N LEU A 396 5.82 -21.95 1.97
CA LEU A 396 5.25 -20.61 1.98
C LEU A 396 4.91 -20.17 0.55
N PRO A 397 3.69 -19.66 0.32
CA PRO A 397 3.32 -19.10 -0.97
C PRO A 397 4.29 -18.02 -1.45
N LEU A 398 4.56 -18.02 -2.76
CA LEU A 398 5.22 -16.91 -3.43
C LEU A 398 4.17 -15.84 -3.74
N MET A 399 4.54 -14.57 -3.56
CA MET A 399 3.68 -13.47 -3.99
C MET A 399 3.51 -13.50 -5.54
N PRO A 400 2.28 -13.33 -6.07
CA PRO A 400 2.05 -13.14 -7.50
C PRO A 400 2.80 -11.89 -8.06
N GLY A 401 2.93 -11.72 -9.38
CA GLY A 401 3.43 -10.45 -9.97
C GLY A 401 4.87 -10.43 -10.54
N GLY A 402 5.50 -11.59 -10.76
CA GLY A 402 6.52 -11.75 -11.81
C GLY A 402 7.94 -11.20 -11.60
N ILE A 403 8.22 -10.33 -10.61
CA ILE A 403 9.61 -9.87 -10.32
C ILE A 403 10.25 -10.56 -9.09
N GLN A 404 9.52 -11.38 -8.34
CA GLN A 404 9.85 -11.58 -6.91
C GLN A 404 10.07 -13.04 -6.54
N SER A 405 11.18 -13.68 -6.97
CA SER A 405 11.60 -14.97 -6.38
C SER A 405 12.12 -14.82 -4.94
N HIS A 406 12.03 -13.64 -4.34
CA HIS A 406 12.76 -13.26 -3.13
C HIS A 406 11.88 -13.00 -1.91
N ARG A 407 10.55 -13.01 -2.02
CA ARG A 407 9.66 -12.86 -0.86
C ARG A 407 8.57 -13.92 -0.85
N GLN A 408 8.32 -14.46 0.32
CA GLN A 408 7.40 -15.55 0.62
C GLN A 408 6.60 -15.18 1.86
N GLU A 409 5.27 -15.35 1.86
CA GLU A 409 4.42 -14.91 2.96
C GLU A 409 3.18 -15.78 3.16
N VAL A 410 2.65 -15.79 4.38
CA VAL A 410 1.44 -16.53 4.73
C VAL A 410 0.71 -15.84 5.88
N LEU A 411 -0.61 -15.93 5.84
CA LEU A 411 -1.53 -15.69 6.93
C LEU A 411 -2.08 -17.06 7.35
N SER A 412 -1.95 -17.42 8.63
CA SER A 412 -2.42 -18.70 9.17
C SER A 412 -2.80 -18.55 10.65
N SER A 413 -3.23 -19.65 11.25
CA SER A 413 -3.45 -19.78 12.69
C SER A 413 -2.58 -20.89 13.27
N VAL A 414 -2.20 -20.76 14.54
CA VAL A 414 -1.52 -21.82 15.30
C VAL A 414 -2.15 -21.97 16.67
N GLY A 415 -2.25 -23.21 17.13
CA GLY A 415 -2.57 -23.51 18.53
C GLY A 415 -3.64 -24.58 18.72
N GLY A 416 -3.98 -24.80 20.00
CA GLY A 416 -4.85 -25.89 20.41
C GLY A 416 -4.11 -27.22 20.58
N THR A 417 -4.88 -28.29 20.69
CA THR A 417 -4.35 -29.65 20.90
C THR A 417 -4.89 -30.61 19.87
N ASN A 418 -3.99 -31.31 19.18
CA ASN A 418 -4.42 -32.36 18.26
C ASN A 418 -5.04 -33.56 19.02
N ASN A 419 -5.60 -34.51 18.27
CA ASN A 419 -6.23 -35.72 18.82
C ASN A 419 -5.29 -36.61 19.67
N SER A 420 -3.98 -36.36 19.63
CA SER A 420 -2.97 -37.07 20.43
C SER A 420 -2.53 -36.32 21.70
N GLY A 421 -3.04 -35.09 21.90
CA GLY A 421 -2.74 -34.25 23.06
C GLY A 421 -1.41 -33.50 22.97
N SER A 422 -0.77 -33.42 21.79
CA SER A 422 0.35 -32.51 21.58
C SER A 422 -0.14 -31.11 21.25
N THR A 423 0.61 -30.10 21.70
CA THR A 423 0.43 -28.71 21.30
C THR A 423 0.73 -28.57 19.82
N ASP A 424 -0.13 -27.85 19.13
CA ASP A 424 0.00 -27.55 17.72
C ASP A 424 1.24 -26.68 17.39
N VAL A 425 1.82 -26.93 16.23
CA VAL A 425 3.02 -26.27 15.73
C VAL A 425 2.94 -26.18 14.20
N ASP A 426 3.17 -25.00 13.66
CA ASP A 426 3.26 -24.87 12.21
C ASP A 426 4.71 -24.93 11.75
N VAL A 427 4.97 -25.75 10.73
CA VAL A 427 6.26 -25.78 10.05
C VAL A 427 6.08 -25.37 8.59
N TRP A 428 6.51 -24.16 8.27
CA TRP A 428 6.54 -23.64 6.91
C TRP A 428 7.90 -23.82 6.26
N LYS A 429 7.91 -24.18 4.99
CA LYS A 429 9.13 -24.33 4.20
C LYS A 429 9.38 -23.08 3.36
N VAL A 430 10.57 -22.52 3.48
CA VAL A 430 11.08 -21.39 2.70
C VAL A 430 12.15 -21.89 1.74
N ALA A 431 11.97 -21.66 0.45
CA ALA A 431 12.98 -21.98 -0.56
C ALA A 431 13.89 -20.77 -0.81
N ALA A 432 15.20 -20.92 -0.60
CA ALA A 432 16.17 -19.89 -0.93
C ALA A 432 16.33 -19.78 -2.46
N PRO A 433 16.38 -18.56 -3.02
CA PRO A 433 16.57 -18.35 -4.45
C PRO A 433 17.90 -18.94 -4.94
N ALA A 434 17.96 -19.26 -6.24
CA ALA A 434 19.18 -19.79 -6.86
C ALA A 434 20.35 -18.78 -6.83
N ASN A 435 20.03 -17.49 -6.79
CA ASN A 435 20.98 -16.40 -6.64
C ASN A 435 20.56 -15.59 -5.41
N VAL A 436 21.29 -15.68 -4.30
CA VAL A 436 21.09 -14.83 -3.14
C VAL A 436 22.44 -14.30 -2.66
N SER A 437 22.50 -13.01 -2.35
CA SER A 437 23.66 -12.35 -1.76
C SER A 437 23.17 -11.42 -0.66
N GLY A 438 23.54 -11.68 0.59
CA GLY A 438 23.06 -10.90 1.73
C GLY A 438 22.45 -11.78 2.80
N ALA A 439 21.25 -11.44 3.28
CA ALA A 439 20.56 -12.14 4.35
C ALA A 439 19.18 -12.66 3.88
N MET A 440 18.67 -13.64 4.61
CA MET A 440 17.23 -13.94 4.65
C MET A 440 16.67 -13.34 5.93
N ARG A 441 15.68 -12.47 5.81
CA ARG A 441 14.97 -11.86 6.91
C ARG A 441 13.59 -12.50 7.05
N VAL A 442 13.25 -12.88 8.26
CA VAL A 442 11.97 -13.47 8.60
C VAL A 442 11.23 -12.56 9.58
N HIS A 443 9.98 -12.27 9.27
CA HIS A 443 9.06 -11.57 10.17
C HIS A 443 7.96 -12.53 10.62
N LEU A 444 7.56 -12.43 11.88
CA LEU A 444 6.38 -13.08 12.43
C LEU A 444 5.63 -12.07 13.29
N SER A 445 4.39 -11.77 12.92
CA SER A 445 3.54 -10.81 13.61
C SER A 445 2.24 -11.50 14.06
N PRO A 446 1.88 -11.46 15.35
CA PRO A 446 0.59 -11.97 15.80
C PRO A 446 -0.55 -11.05 15.32
N ILE A 447 -1.73 -11.62 15.09
CA ILE A 447 -2.96 -10.91 14.70
C ILE A 447 -3.97 -10.98 15.84
N GLY A 448 -4.62 -9.85 16.16
CA GLY A 448 -5.61 -9.75 17.25
C GLY A 448 -5.40 -8.60 18.25
N GLY A 449 -4.41 -7.73 18.03
CA GLY A 449 -4.09 -6.63 18.95
C GLY A 449 -3.75 -7.15 20.36
N ASP A 450 -4.32 -6.52 21.39
CA ASP A 450 -4.10 -6.90 22.80
C ASP A 450 -4.60 -8.32 23.16
N ALA A 451 -5.47 -8.91 22.33
CA ALA A 451 -5.99 -10.26 22.52
C ALA A 451 -5.16 -11.33 21.77
N ALA A 452 -4.12 -10.92 21.04
CA ALA A 452 -3.34 -11.83 20.22
C ALA A 452 -2.51 -12.80 21.08
N ALA A 453 -2.22 -13.98 20.51
CA ALA A 453 -1.35 -14.96 21.15
C ALA A 453 0.09 -14.46 21.19
N ASP A 454 0.79 -14.69 22.31
CA ASP A 454 2.25 -14.57 22.32
C ASP A 454 2.82 -15.71 21.50
N LEU A 455 3.60 -15.39 20.46
CA LEU A 455 4.14 -16.39 19.53
C LEU A 455 5.64 -16.62 19.73
N LYS A 456 6.07 -17.81 19.30
CA LYS A 456 7.46 -18.22 19.26
C LYS A 456 7.81 -18.75 17.88
N ILE A 457 8.99 -18.37 17.39
CA ILE A 457 9.54 -18.84 16.11
C ILE A 457 10.96 -19.39 16.24
N GLN A 458 11.28 -20.40 15.43
CA GLN A 458 12.64 -20.88 15.18
C GLN A 458 12.85 -21.09 13.68
N ILE A 459 14.05 -20.78 13.19
CA ILE A 459 14.45 -21.10 11.81
C ILE A 459 15.31 -22.36 11.85
N LEU A 460 14.92 -23.37 11.09
CA LEU A 460 15.60 -24.66 10.99
C LEU A 460 16.19 -24.86 9.60
N ASP A 461 17.27 -25.62 9.49
CA ASP A 461 17.76 -26.16 8.22
C ASP A 461 17.07 -27.49 7.88
N ALA A 462 17.37 -28.04 6.70
CA ALA A 462 16.83 -29.33 6.25
C ALA A 462 17.18 -30.54 7.15
N SER A 463 18.12 -30.41 8.08
CA SER A 463 18.44 -31.45 9.07
C SER A 463 17.63 -31.31 10.37
N GLY A 464 16.86 -30.22 10.51
CA GLY A 464 16.13 -29.85 11.72
C GLY A 464 16.98 -29.15 12.77
N ALA A 465 18.20 -28.73 12.43
CA ALA A 465 19.04 -27.93 13.31
C ALA A 465 18.62 -26.46 13.23
N THR A 466 18.57 -25.78 14.37
CA THR A 466 18.32 -24.33 14.39
C THR A 466 19.48 -23.59 13.72
N VAL A 467 19.15 -22.76 12.73
CA VAL A 467 20.11 -21.88 12.07
C VAL A 467 20.38 -20.68 12.98
N GLY A 468 21.64 -20.24 13.07
CA GLY A 468 22.06 -19.13 13.91
C GLY A 468 21.44 -17.81 13.47
N ALA A 469 20.20 -17.56 13.86
CA ALA A 469 19.50 -16.32 13.58
C ALA A 469 19.70 -15.32 14.72
N SER A 470 19.98 -14.06 14.38
CA SER A 470 19.85 -12.97 15.35
C SER A 470 18.40 -12.49 15.33
N GLY A 471 17.77 -12.42 16.50
CA GLY A 471 16.34 -12.12 16.63
C GLY A 471 16.07 -10.90 17.51
N ARG A 472 15.06 -10.12 17.16
CA ARG A 472 14.48 -9.07 18.00
C ARG A 472 12.98 -9.31 18.11
N LEU A 473 12.49 -9.27 19.35
CA LEU A 473 11.06 -9.16 19.66
C LEU A 473 10.75 -7.69 19.92
N ALA A 474 9.82 -7.13 19.16
CA ALA A 474 9.26 -5.80 19.39
C ALA A 474 8.17 -5.84 20.47
N ALA A 475 7.77 -4.67 20.96
CA ALA A 475 6.82 -4.56 22.08
C ALA A 475 5.40 -4.98 21.69
N ASP A 476 5.08 -4.91 20.40
CA ASP A 476 3.84 -5.34 19.75
C ASP A 476 3.77 -6.87 19.51
N GLY A 477 4.78 -7.63 19.94
CA GLY A 477 4.84 -9.07 19.75
C GLY A 477 5.48 -9.51 18.42
N THR A 478 5.87 -8.58 17.55
CA THR A 478 6.49 -8.92 16.27
C THR A 478 7.93 -9.39 16.45
N TRP A 479 8.23 -10.57 15.88
CA TRP A 479 9.57 -11.11 15.75
C TRP A 479 10.20 -10.70 14.42
N THR A 480 11.46 -10.29 14.46
CA THR A 480 12.33 -10.16 13.27
C THR A 480 13.58 -11.01 13.48
N LEU A 481 13.84 -11.95 12.56
CA LEU A 481 14.99 -12.86 12.59
C LEU A 481 15.79 -12.72 11.31
N ASP A 482 17.12 -12.62 11.42
CA ASP A 482 18.03 -12.57 10.27
C ASP A 482 18.87 -13.85 10.20
N VAL A 483 18.90 -14.51 9.04
CA VAL A 483 19.88 -15.54 8.67
C VAL A 483 20.89 -14.92 7.72
N ASP A 484 22.11 -14.72 8.23
CA ASP A 484 23.23 -14.21 7.45
C ASP A 484 23.68 -15.23 6.39
N GLN A 485 23.89 -14.76 5.16
CA GLN A 485 24.41 -15.55 4.03
C GLN A 485 23.65 -16.86 3.79
N PRO A 486 22.34 -16.81 3.49
CA PRO A 486 21.58 -18.02 3.20
C PRO A 486 22.22 -18.76 2.03
N THR A 487 22.27 -20.09 2.12
CA THR A 487 22.86 -20.93 1.07
C THR A 487 21.94 -20.90 -0.15
N PRO A 488 22.42 -20.48 -1.34
CA PRO A 488 21.58 -20.42 -2.53
C PRO A 488 20.96 -21.79 -2.85
N GLY A 489 19.65 -21.79 -3.11
CA GLY A 489 18.88 -23.01 -3.39
C GLY A 489 18.65 -23.95 -2.20
N ALA A 490 19.06 -23.58 -0.99
CA ALA A 490 18.78 -24.37 0.21
C ALA A 490 17.32 -24.19 0.69
N GLU A 491 16.83 -25.16 1.45
CA GLU A 491 15.53 -25.08 2.12
C GLU A 491 15.75 -24.70 3.60
N TYR A 492 14.94 -23.75 4.06
CA TYR A 492 14.82 -23.33 5.44
C TYR A 492 13.40 -23.61 5.93
N PHE A 493 13.21 -23.76 7.24
CA PHE A 493 11.92 -24.05 7.82
C PHE A 493 11.60 -23.11 8.98
N LEU A 494 10.45 -22.45 8.94
CA LEU A 494 9.93 -21.62 10.02
C LEU A 494 9.07 -22.51 10.92
N ARG A 495 9.51 -22.73 12.15
CA ARG A 495 8.75 -23.48 13.15
C ARG A 495 8.09 -22.49 14.09
N ILE A 496 6.77 -22.37 14.02
CA ILE A 496 5.94 -21.40 14.73
C ILE A 496 5.06 -22.13 15.74
N SER A 497 4.90 -21.56 16.93
CA SER A 497 4.03 -22.12 17.97
C SER A 497 3.59 -21.01 18.93
N VAL A 498 2.44 -21.18 19.57
CA VAL A 498 2.05 -20.36 20.72
C VAL A 498 3.10 -20.51 21.83
N ASP A 499 3.56 -19.39 22.39
CA ASP A 499 4.47 -19.40 23.53
C ASP A 499 3.73 -20.02 24.74
N PRO A 500 4.35 -20.97 25.47
CA PRO A 500 3.71 -21.59 26.63
C PRO A 500 3.31 -20.62 27.76
N SER A 501 3.81 -19.39 27.74
CA SER A 501 3.44 -18.32 28.67
C SER A 501 2.33 -17.39 28.17
N SER A 502 1.88 -17.55 26.92
CA SER A 502 0.75 -16.83 26.33
C SER A 502 -0.51 -16.98 27.17
N ALA A 503 -1.31 -15.92 27.22
CA ALA A 503 -2.61 -15.91 27.90
C ALA A 503 -3.68 -16.73 27.16
N VAL A 504 -3.51 -16.91 25.85
CA VAL A 504 -4.38 -17.70 24.95
C VAL A 504 -3.57 -18.83 24.32
N ASP A 505 -4.24 -19.94 24.00
CA ASP A 505 -3.64 -21.17 23.47
C ASP A 505 -3.80 -21.35 21.95
N VAL A 506 -4.45 -20.40 21.29
CA VAL A 506 -4.64 -20.28 19.84
C VAL A 506 -4.46 -18.83 19.40
N GLY A 507 -4.00 -18.60 18.17
CA GLY A 507 -3.96 -17.27 17.60
C GLY A 507 -3.57 -17.24 16.12
N ASN A 508 -4.04 -16.21 15.43
CA ASN A 508 -3.68 -15.95 14.05
C ASN A 508 -2.35 -15.21 13.96
N TYR A 509 -1.65 -15.39 12.86
CA TYR A 509 -0.38 -14.72 12.61
C TYR A 509 -0.12 -14.51 11.12
N VAL A 510 0.71 -13.52 10.86
CA VAL A 510 1.35 -13.32 9.56
C VAL A 510 2.83 -13.67 9.68
N ALA A 511 3.33 -14.47 8.75
CA ALA A 511 4.75 -14.75 8.63
C ALA A 511 5.24 -14.41 7.22
N SER A 512 6.43 -13.83 7.12
CA SER A 512 7.09 -13.60 5.84
C SER A 512 8.58 -13.91 5.90
N ALA A 513 9.14 -14.30 4.77
CA ALA A 513 10.57 -14.49 4.54
C ALA A 513 10.99 -13.73 3.29
N GLU A 514 11.90 -12.77 3.46
CA GLU A 514 12.45 -11.93 2.39
C GLU A 514 13.95 -12.19 2.24
N PHE A 515 14.40 -12.39 1.01
CA PHE A 515 15.79 -12.55 0.64
C PHE A 515 16.29 -11.25 0.01
N THR A 516 17.36 -10.67 0.56
CA THR A 516 17.97 -9.50 -0.07
C THR A 516 18.59 -9.90 -1.43
N PRO A 517 18.21 -9.26 -2.55
CA PRO A 517 18.83 -9.53 -3.84
C PRO A 517 20.22 -8.88 -3.95
N ALA A 518 21.00 -9.28 -4.95
CA ALA A 518 22.15 -8.50 -5.40
C ALA A 518 21.65 -7.25 -6.14
N PHE A 519 21.78 -6.06 -5.56
CA PHE A 519 21.23 -4.83 -6.13
C PHE A 519 21.92 -4.43 -7.44
N THR A 520 21.13 -4.11 -8.49
CA THR A 520 21.62 -3.52 -9.75
C THR A 520 21.37 -2.01 -9.87
N ASP A 521 20.36 -1.47 -9.18
CA ASP A 521 19.90 -0.08 -9.37
C ASP A 521 19.99 0.81 -8.11
N ALA A 522 20.61 0.31 -7.04
CA ALA A 522 20.85 1.06 -5.82
C ALA A 522 21.93 2.15 -5.96
N HIS A 523 21.73 3.33 -5.36
CA HIS A 523 22.80 4.34 -5.28
C HIS A 523 23.78 3.99 -4.16
N GLU A 524 25.03 3.70 -4.53
CA GLU A 524 26.11 3.48 -3.57
C GLU A 524 26.51 4.81 -2.92
N MET A 525 25.97 5.07 -1.72
CA MET A 525 26.27 6.30 -0.98
C MET A 525 27.64 6.23 -0.28
N PHE A 526 28.07 5.03 0.13
CA PHE A 526 29.34 4.81 0.81
C PHE A 526 29.89 3.41 0.52
N SER A 527 31.22 3.29 0.36
CA SER A 527 31.89 2.00 0.15
C SER A 527 33.39 2.09 0.44
N ARG A 528 33.81 1.77 1.67
CA ARG A 528 35.20 1.90 2.13
C ARG A 528 35.54 0.98 3.31
N THR A 529 36.84 0.73 3.50
CA THR A 529 37.38 0.17 4.74
C THR A 529 37.45 1.23 5.85
N ILE A 530 36.78 0.99 6.96
CA ILE A 530 36.87 1.80 8.19
C ILE A 530 37.90 1.18 9.12
N GLN A 531 38.92 1.96 9.52
CA GLN A 531 39.97 1.48 10.41
C GLN A 531 39.57 1.57 11.90
N PRO A 532 40.15 0.74 12.79
CA PRO A 532 39.88 0.81 14.22
C PRO A 532 40.15 2.20 14.82
N GLY A 533 39.16 2.76 15.52
CA GLY A 533 39.25 4.06 16.16
C GLY A 533 39.16 5.25 15.20
N GLU A 534 38.83 5.00 13.92
CA GLU A 534 38.51 6.01 12.93
C GLU A 534 37.00 6.06 12.70
N ASP A 535 36.49 7.26 12.41
CA ASP A 535 35.13 7.47 11.94
C ASP A 535 35.20 8.03 10.52
N GLU A 536 34.35 7.52 9.65
CA GLU A 536 34.14 8.07 8.30
C GLU A 536 32.84 8.89 8.27
N PHE A 537 32.80 9.92 7.44
CA PHE A 537 31.67 10.85 7.37
C PHE A 537 31.25 11.13 5.93
N VAL A 538 29.94 11.11 5.68
CA VAL A 538 29.32 11.59 4.45
C VAL A 538 28.37 12.73 4.83
N ARG A 539 28.42 13.84 4.08
CA ARG A 539 27.37 14.86 4.14
C ARG A 539 26.39 14.61 3.01
N TRP A 540 25.11 14.64 3.33
CA TRP A 540 24.00 14.48 2.40
C TRP A 540 23.04 15.66 2.56
N ASN A 541 22.45 16.13 1.48
CA ASN A 541 21.50 17.24 1.47
C ASN A 541 20.22 16.76 0.80
N LEU A 542 19.11 16.90 1.51
CA LEU A 542 17.75 16.59 1.09
C LEU A 542 16.97 17.89 0.89
N ARG A 543 16.08 17.92 -0.11
CA ARG A 543 15.33 19.12 -0.50
C ARG A 543 13.85 19.07 -0.12
N GLU A 544 13.27 17.88 -0.12
CA GLU A 544 11.95 17.61 0.44
C GLU A 544 11.99 16.46 1.46
N SER A 545 10.88 16.30 2.18
CA SER A 545 10.63 15.10 2.96
C SER A 545 10.44 13.90 2.03
N LYS A 546 11.13 12.78 2.29
CA LYS A 546 10.92 11.49 1.59
C LYS A 546 11.18 10.28 2.47
N MET A 547 10.54 9.17 2.10
CA MET A 547 10.80 7.85 2.69
C MET A 547 11.99 7.19 2.01
N TYR A 548 12.99 6.79 2.80
CA TYR A 548 14.17 6.09 2.29
C TYR A 548 14.35 4.71 2.92
N ARG A 549 14.91 3.79 2.13
CA ARG A 549 15.51 2.54 2.60
C ARG A 549 17.03 2.65 2.62
N PHE A 550 17.63 2.24 3.74
CA PHE A 550 19.07 2.18 3.96
C PHE A 550 19.51 0.72 4.07
N ASP A 551 20.36 0.28 3.16
CA ASP A 551 20.95 -1.06 3.15
C ASP A 551 22.45 -0.97 3.53
N LEU A 552 22.74 -1.24 4.80
CA LEU A 552 24.09 -1.19 5.36
C LEU A 552 24.70 -2.60 5.39
N SER A 553 25.87 -2.78 4.79
CA SER A 553 26.61 -4.04 4.83
C SER A 553 28.00 -3.91 5.45
N ALA A 554 28.49 -5.00 6.03
CA ALA A 554 29.84 -5.09 6.57
C ALA A 554 30.51 -6.39 6.16
N THR A 555 31.77 -6.31 5.77
CA THR A 555 32.66 -7.46 5.58
C THR A 555 33.93 -7.25 6.39
N ALA A 556 34.35 -8.28 7.10
CA ALA A 556 35.59 -8.25 7.88
C ALA A 556 36.16 -9.66 8.04
N ALA A 557 37.37 -9.76 8.57
CA ALA A 557 38.03 -11.06 8.83
C ALA A 557 37.45 -11.81 10.05
N SER A 558 36.65 -11.15 10.89
CA SER A 558 36.10 -11.69 12.13
C SER A 558 34.61 -11.42 12.21
N ASP A 559 33.83 -12.45 12.53
CA ASP A 559 32.37 -12.37 12.69
C ASP A 559 31.95 -11.49 13.89
N ASP A 560 32.87 -11.24 14.83
CA ASP A 560 32.66 -10.32 15.94
C ASP A 560 32.82 -8.85 15.52
N ALA A 561 33.29 -8.55 14.31
CA ALA A 561 33.41 -7.18 13.81
C ALA A 561 32.09 -6.71 13.18
N GLY A 562 31.90 -5.39 13.09
CA GLY A 562 30.73 -4.81 12.42
C GLY A 562 30.89 -3.32 12.18
N VAL A 563 29.92 -2.73 11.50
CA VAL A 563 29.84 -1.28 11.28
C VAL A 563 28.57 -0.73 11.90
N ARG A 564 28.65 0.49 12.42
CA ARG A 564 27.48 1.29 12.78
C ARG A 564 27.43 2.55 11.95
N LEU A 565 26.29 2.75 11.29
CA LEU A 565 25.84 4.02 10.75
C LEU A 565 25.09 4.79 11.85
N THR A 566 25.40 6.07 11.98
CA THR A 566 24.57 7.03 12.72
C THR A 566 24.33 8.23 11.84
N VAL A 567 23.07 8.52 11.55
CA VAL A 567 22.65 9.67 10.78
C VAL A 567 22.28 10.78 11.76
N TYR A 568 22.87 11.96 11.57
CA TYR A 568 22.59 13.15 12.34
C TYR A 568 21.95 14.19 11.44
N ASP A 569 20.97 14.92 11.95
CA ASP A 569 20.64 16.23 11.41
C ASP A 569 21.84 17.17 11.65
N ALA A 570 22.36 17.79 10.58
CA ALA A 570 23.58 18.59 10.65
C ALA A 570 23.39 19.91 11.41
N PHE A 571 22.15 20.41 11.50
CA PHE A 571 21.79 21.64 12.16
C PHE A 571 21.50 21.43 13.65
N THR A 572 20.57 20.54 13.98
CA THR A 572 20.14 20.24 15.36
C THR A 572 21.14 19.34 16.08
N LYS A 573 21.90 18.52 15.33
CA LYS A 573 22.82 17.46 15.83
C LYS A 573 22.11 16.30 16.50
N GLU A 574 20.79 16.21 16.34
CA GLU A 574 20.01 15.09 16.83
C GLU A 574 20.27 13.86 15.97
N VAL A 575 20.19 12.68 16.59
CA VAL A 575 20.34 11.41 15.89
C VAL A 575 18.98 11.04 15.32
N VAL A 576 18.89 10.97 14.00
CA VAL A 576 17.64 10.60 13.30
C VAL A 576 17.58 9.09 13.02
N LEU A 577 18.72 8.44 12.82
CA LEU A 577 18.77 7.01 12.51
C LEU A 577 20.06 6.36 13.04
N VAL A 578 19.95 5.14 13.56
CA VAL A 578 21.11 4.30 13.92
C VAL A 578 20.94 2.90 13.36
N VAL A 579 21.89 2.47 12.54
CA VAL A 579 21.90 1.14 11.94
C VAL A 579 23.22 0.46 12.25
N GLY A 580 23.17 -0.82 12.61
CA GLY A 580 24.37 -1.63 12.82
C GLY A 580 24.28 -2.93 12.03
N ALA A 581 25.36 -3.27 11.32
CA ALA A 581 25.51 -4.52 10.58
C ALA A 581 26.79 -5.25 11.04
N THR A 582 26.71 -6.56 11.21
CA THR A 582 27.86 -7.43 11.54
C THR A 582 28.57 -7.90 10.29
N ALA A 583 29.84 -8.27 10.43
CA ALA A 583 30.65 -8.79 9.34
C ALA A 583 30.00 -10.03 8.70
N GLY A 584 29.92 -10.04 7.38
CA GLY A 584 29.27 -11.08 6.60
C GLY A 584 27.77 -10.85 6.37
N GLY A 585 27.15 -9.90 7.08
CA GLY A 585 25.72 -9.59 6.99
C GLY A 585 25.41 -8.22 6.38
N SER A 586 24.13 -8.00 6.13
CA SER A 586 23.53 -6.74 5.68
C SER A 586 22.30 -6.41 6.52
N ARG A 587 22.03 -5.11 6.73
CA ARG A 587 20.84 -4.66 7.44
C ARG A 587 20.14 -3.54 6.69
N SER A 588 18.87 -3.80 6.37
CA SER A 588 17.94 -2.83 5.79
C SER A 588 17.09 -2.18 6.87
N VAL A 589 16.87 -0.87 6.77
CA VAL A 589 15.91 -0.11 7.59
C VAL A 589 15.25 0.97 6.74
N HIS A 590 14.04 1.36 7.12
CA HIS A 590 13.31 2.48 6.51
C HIS A 590 13.33 3.70 7.45
N ALA A 591 13.35 4.90 6.87
CA ALA A 591 13.23 6.14 7.62
C ALA A 591 12.63 7.25 6.75
N MET A 592 11.63 7.95 7.29
CA MET A 592 11.19 9.24 6.78
C MET A 592 12.22 10.30 7.19
N LEU A 593 12.77 11.02 6.22
CA LEU A 593 13.69 12.13 6.46
C LEU A 593 13.08 13.40 5.90
N ASP A 594 13.18 14.50 6.65
CA ASP A 594 12.73 15.82 6.20
C ASP A 594 13.81 16.51 5.32
N SER A 595 13.44 17.61 4.65
CA SER A 595 14.41 18.46 3.95
C SER A 595 15.49 18.95 4.92
N GLY A 596 16.75 18.91 4.50
CA GLY A 596 17.83 19.32 5.38
C GLY A 596 19.22 18.83 5.01
N ASP A 597 20.19 19.22 5.83
CA ASP A 597 21.54 18.68 5.76
C ASP A 597 21.70 17.56 6.78
N TYR A 598 22.22 16.42 6.34
CA TYR A 598 22.49 15.25 7.17
C TYR A 598 23.98 14.91 7.18
N ILE A 599 24.45 14.41 8.31
CA ILE A 599 25.79 13.84 8.48
C ILE A 599 25.64 12.36 8.81
N LEU A 600 26.11 11.51 7.90
CA LEU A 600 26.20 10.07 8.11
C LEU A 600 27.58 9.76 8.67
N ARG A 601 27.63 9.20 9.88
CA ARG A 601 28.85 8.75 10.54
C ARG A 601 28.92 7.23 10.51
N PHE A 602 30.02 6.70 10.00
CA PHE A 602 30.31 5.27 10.01
C PHE A 602 31.44 4.98 11.00
N ALA A 603 31.24 3.99 11.87
CA ALA A 603 32.24 3.56 12.85
C ALA A 603 32.36 2.03 12.87
N ALA A 604 33.59 1.53 12.84
CA ALA A 604 33.86 0.12 13.09
C ALA A 604 33.59 -0.22 14.57
N LEU A 605 32.93 -1.35 14.80
CA LEU A 605 32.56 -1.86 16.12
C LEU A 605 32.99 -3.33 16.25
N SER A 606 32.94 -3.83 17.49
CA SER A 606 33.06 -5.25 17.76
C SER A 606 32.07 -5.71 18.83
N ARG A 607 31.68 -6.98 18.79
CA ARG A 607 30.75 -7.62 19.72
C ARG A 607 31.47 -7.97 21.02
N GLY A 608 30.88 -7.59 22.16
CA GLY A 608 31.44 -7.88 23.48
C GLY A 608 32.78 -7.19 23.72
N ASP A 609 33.74 -7.93 24.27
CA ASP A 609 35.08 -7.43 24.62
C ASP A 609 36.13 -7.65 23.51
N ALA A 610 35.70 -8.12 22.33
CA ALA A 610 36.60 -8.35 21.21
C ALA A 610 37.20 -7.00 20.70
N PRO A 611 38.46 -7.01 20.22
CA PRO A 611 39.08 -5.80 19.72
C PRO A 611 38.41 -5.35 18.42
N VAL A 612 38.14 -4.04 18.29
CA VAL A 612 37.65 -3.45 17.04
C VAL A 612 38.70 -3.65 15.93
N GLN A 613 38.25 -4.21 14.80
CA GLN A 613 39.07 -4.49 13.63
C GLN A 613 38.66 -3.58 12.46
N ALA A 614 39.46 -3.59 11.39
CA ALA A 614 39.08 -2.93 10.15
C ALA A 614 37.88 -3.63 9.53
N VAL A 615 36.93 -2.86 9.01
CA VAL A 615 35.68 -3.37 8.41
C VAL A 615 35.49 -2.69 7.06
N ASP A 616 35.31 -3.50 6.01
CA ASP A 616 34.83 -3.02 4.72
C ASP A 616 33.32 -2.80 4.85
N ALA A 617 32.89 -1.54 4.75
CA ALA A 617 31.48 -1.18 4.89
C ALA A 617 30.98 -0.54 3.61
N SER A 618 29.76 -0.90 3.23
CA SER A 618 29.03 -0.21 2.16
C SER A 618 27.63 0.18 2.62
N LEU A 619 27.13 1.29 2.08
CA LEU A 619 25.77 1.77 2.26
C LEU A 619 25.17 2.04 0.90
N PHE A 620 24.03 1.41 0.65
CA PHE A 620 23.13 1.74 -0.43
C PHE A 620 21.90 2.45 0.14
N VAL A 621 21.40 3.45 -0.59
CA VAL A 621 20.21 4.21 -0.21
C VAL A 621 19.26 4.27 -1.41
N HIS A 622 17.98 4.08 -1.13
CA HIS A 622 16.87 4.11 -2.09
C HIS A 622 15.77 5.03 -1.57
N GLY A 623 15.27 5.96 -2.38
CA GLY A 623 13.99 6.59 -2.08
C GLY A 623 12.86 5.68 -2.50
N LEU A 624 11.81 5.65 -1.69
CA LEU A 624 10.66 4.76 -1.86
C LEU A 624 9.39 5.52 -2.18
N SER A 625 9.27 6.76 -1.70
CA SER A 625 8.12 7.62 -1.95
C SER A 625 8.41 8.65 -3.03
N ASP A 626 7.33 9.10 -3.66
CA ASP A 626 7.30 10.26 -4.54
C ASP A 626 6.37 11.31 -3.95
N ASP A 627 6.56 12.57 -4.34
CA ASP A 627 5.89 13.71 -3.74
C ASP A 627 5.33 14.68 -4.77
N GLN A 628 4.19 15.30 -4.44
CA GLN A 628 3.67 16.42 -5.21
C GLN A 628 4.25 17.77 -4.73
N ASP A 629 4.93 18.49 -5.62
CA ASP A 629 5.51 19.81 -5.31
C ASP A 629 4.40 20.89 -5.21
N PRO A 630 4.44 21.80 -4.22
CA PRO A 630 3.56 22.97 -4.13
C PRO A 630 3.67 23.98 -5.31
N GLY A 631 4.48 23.73 -6.35
CA GLY A 631 4.52 24.46 -7.61
C GLY A 631 5.27 25.79 -7.57
N ASN A 632 6.10 26.02 -6.55
CA ASN A 632 6.85 27.28 -6.37
C ASN A 632 8.38 27.14 -6.49
N GLY A 633 8.87 25.91 -6.62
CA GLY A 633 10.25 25.59 -6.96
C GLY A 633 10.36 25.10 -8.39
N SER A 634 11.44 25.46 -9.08
CA SER A 634 11.91 24.61 -10.18
C SER A 634 12.60 23.42 -9.53
N ASP A 635 12.05 22.21 -9.69
CA ASP A 635 12.80 20.98 -9.44
C ASP A 635 14.05 20.98 -10.33
N PRO A 636 15.27 21.05 -9.78
CA PRO A 636 16.50 21.00 -10.57
C PRO A 636 17.02 19.57 -10.80
N ASP A 637 16.31 18.52 -10.38
CA ASP A 637 16.58 17.16 -10.87
C ASP A 637 16.28 17.07 -12.37
N GLU A 638 15.57 18.06 -12.92
CA GLU A 638 15.54 18.48 -14.32
C GLU A 638 16.84 19.18 -14.76
N GLY A 639 17.89 18.37 -14.91
CA GLY A 639 18.94 18.59 -15.90
C GLY A 639 19.66 19.94 -15.89
N ASP A 640 20.63 20.12 -15.00
CA ASP A 640 21.77 21.00 -15.28
C ASP A 640 23.08 20.19 -15.25
N SER A 641 23.54 19.79 -16.44
CA SER A 641 24.83 19.13 -16.60
C SER A 641 26.04 20.07 -16.40
N ASP A 642 25.83 21.34 -16.06
CA ASP A 642 26.91 22.34 -15.95
C ASP A 642 26.88 23.19 -14.66
N TYR A 643 26.22 22.76 -13.58
CA TYR A 643 26.29 23.50 -12.31
C TYR A 643 27.63 23.30 -11.59
N ASP A 644 28.58 24.22 -11.82
CA ASP A 644 29.85 24.34 -11.10
C ASP A 644 29.67 25.15 -9.79
N PRO A 645 29.82 24.54 -8.59
CA PRO A 645 29.58 25.21 -7.32
C PRO A 645 30.74 26.13 -6.87
N TYR A 646 31.71 26.47 -7.74
CA TYR A 646 32.89 27.27 -7.39
C TYR A 646 32.93 28.72 -7.90
N TYR A 647 31.81 29.36 -8.24
CA TYR A 647 31.80 30.81 -8.47
C TYR A 647 31.41 31.60 -7.22
N TYR A 648 32.40 31.85 -6.37
CA TYR A 648 32.34 32.88 -5.34
C TYR A 648 32.63 34.25 -5.98
N TYR A 649 31.79 35.23 -5.67
CA TYR A 649 31.78 36.62 -6.13
C TYR A 649 33.14 37.33 -6.07
N ASP A 650 33.41 38.15 -7.09
CA ASP A 650 34.27 39.33 -6.93
C ASP A 650 33.61 40.55 -7.62
N ASP A 651 33.62 41.65 -6.88
CA ASP A 651 32.96 42.95 -7.10
C ASP A 651 33.28 43.67 -8.43
N TYR A 652 32.34 44.56 -8.81
CA TYR A 652 32.52 45.99 -9.18
C TYR A 652 31.69 46.44 -10.40
N ASP A 653 30.60 47.16 -10.09
CA ASP A 653 30.18 48.48 -10.60
C ASP A 653 30.07 48.73 -12.13
N TYR A 654 28.87 49.12 -12.60
CA TYR A 654 28.52 50.34 -13.37
C TYR A 654 27.21 50.18 -14.18
N ASP A 655 26.16 50.83 -13.66
CA ASP A 655 25.21 51.78 -14.25
C ASP A 655 24.70 51.71 -15.73
N TYR A 656 23.38 51.97 -15.85
CA TYR A 656 22.52 52.39 -16.99
C TYR A 656 22.46 51.54 -18.29
N ASP A 657 21.26 51.11 -18.72
CA ASP A 657 20.40 51.96 -19.56
C ASP A 657 18.98 51.40 -19.87
N TYR A 658 18.07 52.35 -20.12
CA TYR A 658 16.66 52.25 -20.55
C TYR A 658 16.44 51.49 -21.88
N TYR A 659 15.24 50.89 -22.10
CA TYR A 659 14.19 51.45 -22.98
C TYR A 659 12.93 50.56 -23.15
N TYR A 660 11.80 51.28 -23.24
CA TYR A 660 10.41 50.91 -23.55
C TYR A 660 10.17 50.30 -24.95
N TYR A 661 9.04 49.59 -25.15
CA TYR A 661 7.78 50.03 -25.84
C TYR A 661 6.91 48.80 -26.19
N TYR A 662 5.72 48.68 -25.59
CA TYR A 662 4.37 48.94 -26.15
C TYR A 662 3.79 47.88 -27.11
N TYR A 663 2.66 47.35 -26.65
CA TYR A 663 1.52 46.87 -27.42
C TYR A 663 0.98 47.94 -28.39
N ASP A 664 0.50 47.53 -29.56
CA ASP A 664 -0.65 48.17 -30.21
C ASP A 664 -1.52 47.11 -30.95
N PRO A 665 -2.87 47.17 -30.87
CA PRO A 665 -3.82 46.18 -31.39
C PRO A 665 -4.63 46.67 -32.62
N PHE A 666 -5.54 45.81 -33.11
CA PHE A 666 -6.59 46.03 -34.13
C PHE A 666 -6.11 46.14 -35.60
N GLY A 667 -6.78 45.62 -36.63
CA GLY A 667 -8.05 44.92 -36.76
C GLY A 667 -8.42 44.76 -38.26
N TYR A 668 -9.34 43.81 -38.50
CA TYR A 668 -10.44 43.82 -39.49
C TYR A 668 -10.23 43.76 -41.04
N ASP A 669 -11.03 42.83 -41.60
CA ASP A 669 -11.81 42.82 -42.86
C ASP A 669 -11.27 42.24 -44.21
N ASP A 670 -11.78 41.03 -44.50
CA ASP A 670 -12.84 40.68 -45.47
C ASP A 670 -12.59 40.51 -47.01
N TYR A 671 -13.28 39.48 -47.54
CA TYR A 671 -13.68 39.13 -48.92
C TYR A 671 -12.67 38.64 -49.99
N TYR A 672 -12.80 37.38 -50.44
CA TYR A 672 -13.47 37.04 -51.73
C TYR A 672 -13.72 35.52 -51.93
N SER A 673 -14.78 35.24 -52.70
CA SER A 673 -15.51 33.99 -52.91
C SER A 673 -14.92 32.95 -53.87
N SER A 674 -15.24 31.67 -53.59
CA SER A 674 -15.70 30.57 -54.47
C SER A 674 -15.04 30.31 -55.85
N TYR A 675 -14.62 29.07 -56.09
CA TYR A 675 -15.08 28.25 -57.23
C TYR A 675 -14.80 26.74 -57.00
N SER A 676 -15.72 25.95 -57.53
CA SER A 676 -15.97 24.50 -57.42
C SER A 676 -15.04 23.55 -58.20
N SER A 677 -15.27 22.25 -57.98
CA SER A 677 -15.00 21.02 -58.78
C SER A 677 -13.86 20.15 -58.21
N ASN A 678 -14.03 18.85 -57.92
CA ASN A 678 -15.07 17.86 -58.20
C ASN A 678 -15.24 16.91 -57.00
#